data_AF-A0A7K3XK44-F1
#
_entry.id   AF-A0A7K3XK44-F1
#
_cell.length_a   1.000
_cell.length_b   1.000
_cell.length_c   1.000
_cell.angle_alpha   90.00
_cell.angle_beta   90.00
_cell.angle_gamma   90.00
#
_symmetry.space_group_name_H-M   'P 1'
#
loop_
_entity.id
_entity.type
_entity.pdbx_description
1 polymer ?
#
loop_
_entity_poly.entity_id
_entity_poly.type
_entity_poly.pdbx_seq_one_letter_code
_entity_poly.pdbx_strand_id
1 'polypeptide(L)'
;MNQKPVSIEKKPDLKPAQDYYRLRKEGIGFIEQMGSVQWTDYNTHDPGITILEALCYAITDLAYRTGKDIKDILTPEGPPAGKNPFPDQAFFTAREILTINPWTPNDFRRILIDLDGVRNAWVFCKECSCDAEYYAWCDEDKLNLSFTEPKKTVTNLLKVSPRGLYDVLLELESDPELGDLNDHKIEHTYTVHDSDGKPHPVVMELRFPDWQLENSADWELFNQSNDSLFKLKILHFGSTKTYNVIEDTLLNDDEKDAYLKRQWRNIFYAGFEVELLSFGKKIVIDNVAIRFLGDATAKNGSKVKTIQTILEDEGSAGIISLYRRKLLKIAEVVKISKAHLQDCRNLDEDFCRVTGVGIEDVAVCADVEVTPDADIERVQARIWFEIENYFNPPVSFYSLAEMMAENVPVEDIFNGPELDNGFIKSVDLENATLKKVLRTSDIINLLMEIEGVIAVSNLMISKYDNEGNIVKGAADPVWIVKELKFDENKSSASWQLYIKDLHQPRLYLNFSRFLFYKNGLPFHPRMDEASDTLTQLHGEAERPKFTNMQKDLPVPGGTFANTGDYYPVQYSLPVTYGVNPVGLPSHVSEQRQAEAKQLKAYLLIYEQLLGNAFAQISNVSELLSLRPTVDRTYFVKEFSKELIVGYDEITSSLLNKTALEGMAETRSEFLERRNRFLNHLMARFGEQFSEYALMLTNLQGKQVASTHLIDDKISFLKKYPIISHDRARAFNYTKSLCNLDNNSGLEKRITLLLGYPDLSFVWSFSGKKVSPFTLNYSLNDANNNTWFSGNLKIKASSGEAAKEAAYKLVIKQMLQTDAYEVKEKDGTFNLNLKTDGGAILGSSPQSFTTNGAAIDMMNELLAWSANEKAFVVEHLLLRPKFPGDALYPACSDGSCQTCGEEDPYSFRVTYVMPGWTAPFNINLDMRRFADRTIRYELPSHLLGKICWVGNDGFIENSCDPVITDLADLLIQKGLTKDGIRPSEAEACACSLSLYTVFSNSFSIWYEDKTLTFLHADALNALLEAVFSVLKPAGISCPIIIDSTLWDEIKNTMILYFKDIVLNGWQFERFEDAWCQWLKENANFDWTEERLHEHVEVMLKANLKTDLPSAKFDFCTCASKIVNDYGISFYKWMNQNFEAGLEFKDFSDFLAPTVSLCSTIPYKTGTEEKIGDFLHEKYKSYKKVSYQLWKVVHLLSKLKNTYPGATLHDCDDGSDQNPVRLGSTALGNYPLKRNVTL
;
A
#
# COMPACT_ATOMS: atom_id res chain seq x y z
N MET A 1 22.04 -35.90 -23.32
CA MET A 1 23.37 -35.83 -22.68
C MET A 1 24.39 -36.48 -23.61
N ASN A 2 25.20 -35.68 -24.31
CA ASN A 2 26.46 -36.11 -24.92
C ASN A 2 27.50 -35.09 -24.46
N GLN A 3 27.99 -35.22 -23.23
CA GLN A 3 29.13 -34.41 -22.80
C GLN A 3 30.32 -34.84 -23.65
N LYS A 4 30.81 -33.94 -24.50
CA LYS A 4 32.08 -34.13 -25.20
C LYS A 4 33.15 -34.48 -24.16
N PRO A 5 34.03 -35.46 -24.43
CA PRO A 5 35.11 -35.80 -23.50
C PRO A 5 35.95 -34.55 -23.22
N VAL A 6 36.16 -34.25 -21.94
CA VAL A 6 36.99 -33.13 -21.49
C VAL A 6 38.41 -33.39 -21.96
N SER A 7 38.83 -32.66 -22.99
CA SER A 7 40.18 -32.69 -23.55
C SER A 7 41.01 -31.63 -22.84
N ILE A 8 42.06 -32.04 -22.10
CA ILE A 8 43.05 -31.10 -21.57
C ILE A 8 43.94 -30.67 -22.74
N GLU A 9 43.91 -29.38 -23.09
CA GLU A 9 44.78 -28.85 -24.14
C GLU A 9 46.26 -29.05 -23.77
N LYS A 10 47.06 -29.51 -24.72
CA LYS A 10 48.51 -29.74 -24.50
C LYS A 10 49.30 -28.46 -24.21
N LYS A 11 48.73 -27.29 -24.55
CA LYS A 11 49.30 -25.96 -24.33
C LYS A 11 48.16 -24.98 -24.04
N PRO A 12 47.63 -24.95 -22.81
CA PRO A 12 46.62 -23.95 -22.45
C PRO A 12 47.25 -22.56 -22.52
N ASP A 13 46.51 -21.59 -23.05
CA ASP A 13 46.91 -20.18 -23.01
C ASP A 13 46.72 -19.67 -21.57
N LEU A 14 47.80 -19.67 -20.79
CA LEU A 14 47.78 -19.25 -19.38
C LEU A 14 47.81 -17.72 -19.29
N LYS A 15 47.06 -17.18 -18.33
CA LYS A 15 47.19 -15.75 -17.99
C LYS A 15 48.63 -15.46 -17.58
N PRO A 16 49.16 -14.24 -17.84
CA PRO A 16 50.55 -13.90 -17.51
C PRO A 16 50.98 -14.24 -16.07
N ALA A 17 50.09 -13.98 -15.10
CA ALA A 17 50.35 -14.27 -13.68
C ALA A 17 50.23 -15.75 -13.30
N GLN A 18 49.67 -16.59 -14.17
CA GLN A 18 49.60 -18.06 -14.00
C GLN A 18 50.73 -18.77 -14.77
N ASP A 19 51.51 -18.04 -15.59
CA ASP A 19 52.68 -18.56 -16.29
C ASP A 19 53.94 -18.29 -15.48
N TYR A 20 54.39 -19.33 -14.78
CA TYR A 20 55.61 -19.32 -13.99
C TYR A 20 56.85 -18.87 -14.79
N TYR A 21 57.03 -19.35 -16.02
CA TYR A 21 58.24 -19.05 -16.80
C TYR A 21 58.26 -17.60 -17.23
N ARG A 22 57.09 -17.06 -17.57
CA ARG A 22 56.93 -15.65 -17.88
C ARG A 22 57.20 -14.78 -16.65
N LEU A 23 56.60 -15.10 -15.49
CA LEU A 23 56.84 -14.37 -14.24
C LEU A 23 58.32 -14.35 -13.86
N ARG A 24 58.99 -15.49 -13.99
CA ARG A 24 60.43 -15.61 -13.76
C ARG A 24 61.24 -14.70 -14.69
N LYS A 25 60.91 -14.69 -15.98
CA LYS A 25 61.58 -13.84 -16.98
C LYS A 25 61.39 -12.36 -16.67
N GLU A 26 60.18 -11.95 -16.29
CA GLU A 26 59.87 -10.58 -15.89
C GLU A 26 60.62 -10.20 -14.60
N GLY A 27 60.66 -11.09 -13.61
CA GLY A 27 61.40 -10.89 -12.36
C GLY A 27 62.90 -10.69 -12.59
N ILE A 28 63.53 -11.52 -13.44
CA ILE A 28 64.94 -11.33 -13.83
C ILE A 28 65.13 -10.00 -14.56
N GLY A 29 64.21 -9.65 -15.47
CA GLY A 29 64.25 -8.36 -16.15
C GLY A 29 64.20 -7.16 -15.19
N PHE A 30 63.43 -7.24 -14.11
CA PHE A 30 63.43 -6.23 -13.05
C PHE A 30 64.77 -6.14 -12.32
N ILE A 31 65.39 -7.28 -12.01
CA ILE A 31 66.72 -7.32 -11.37
C ILE A 31 67.78 -6.71 -12.30
N GLU A 32 67.76 -7.06 -13.59
CA GLU A 32 68.67 -6.49 -14.60
C GLU A 32 68.57 -4.96 -14.68
N GLN A 33 67.34 -4.43 -14.65
CA GLN A 33 67.11 -2.99 -14.72
C GLN A 33 67.55 -2.24 -13.45
N MET A 34 67.27 -2.79 -12.27
CA MET A 34 67.55 -2.12 -11.00
C MET A 34 68.97 -2.35 -10.48
N GLY A 35 69.58 -3.49 -10.81
CA GLY A 35 70.74 -4.03 -10.10
C GLY A 35 71.91 -4.48 -10.97
N SER A 36 71.88 -4.33 -12.30
CA SER A 36 72.90 -4.88 -13.21
C SER A 36 74.35 -4.44 -12.94
N VAL A 37 74.57 -3.36 -12.18
CA VAL A 37 75.91 -2.93 -11.75
C VAL A 37 76.44 -3.76 -10.57
N GLN A 38 75.57 -4.17 -9.65
CA GLN A 38 75.94 -4.87 -8.41
C GLN A 38 75.66 -6.38 -8.46
N TRP A 39 74.56 -6.78 -9.10
CA TRP A 39 74.17 -8.17 -9.27
C TRP A 39 74.24 -8.52 -10.76
N THR A 40 75.25 -9.28 -11.15
CA THR A 40 75.57 -9.57 -12.57
C THR A 40 75.34 -11.03 -12.97
N ASP A 41 75.08 -11.91 -12.00
CA ASP A 41 74.85 -13.33 -12.22
C ASP A 41 73.37 -13.69 -12.00
N TYR A 42 72.68 -14.12 -13.07
CA TYR A 42 71.25 -14.47 -13.04
C TYR A 42 71.00 -15.96 -13.25
N ASN A 43 72.03 -16.79 -13.04
CA ASN A 43 71.94 -18.23 -13.21
C ASN A 43 71.24 -18.92 -12.03
N THR A 44 70.79 -20.16 -12.25
CA THR A 44 70.03 -20.97 -11.27
C THR A 44 70.81 -21.38 -10.03
N HIS A 45 72.12 -21.15 -9.99
CA HIS A 45 72.95 -21.44 -8.83
C HIS A 45 73.03 -20.25 -7.85
N ASP A 46 72.61 -19.06 -8.27
CA ASP A 46 72.57 -17.88 -7.41
C ASP A 46 71.39 -17.99 -6.41
N PRO A 47 71.64 -17.86 -5.10
CA PRO A 47 70.61 -17.93 -4.09
C PRO A 47 69.46 -16.93 -4.27
N GLY A 48 69.74 -15.72 -4.73
CA GLY A 48 68.73 -14.71 -4.99
C GLY A 48 67.80 -15.11 -6.15
N ILE A 49 68.32 -15.77 -7.18
CA ILE A 49 67.51 -16.30 -8.28
C ILE A 49 66.65 -17.48 -7.81
N THR A 50 67.18 -18.37 -6.97
CA THR A 50 66.36 -19.46 -6.40
C THR A 50 65.23 -18.96 -5.49
N ILE A 51 65.44 -17.86 -4.76
CA ILE A 51 64.39 -17.21 -3.96
C ILE A 51 63.36 -16.57 -4.88
N LEU A 52 63.78 -15.87 -5.93
CA LEU A 52 62.87 -15.33 -6.95
C LEU A 52 62.01 -16.44 -7.57
N GLU A 53 62.60 -17.58 -7.93
CA GLU A 53 61.89 -18.73 -8.48
C GLU A 53 60.82 -19.25 -7.51
N ALA A 54 61.15 -19.39 -6.23
CA ALA A 54 60.18 -19.80 -5.21
C ALA A 54 59.03 -18.79 -5.05
N LEU A 55 59.33 -17.49 -5.09
CA LEU A 55 58.31 -16.42 -5.04
C LEU A 55 57.43 -16.42 -6.30
N CYS A 56 58.00 -16.61 -7.49
CA CYS A 56 57.25 -16.73 -8.74
C CYS A 56 56.26 -17.91 -8.69
N TYR A 57 56.66 -19.04 -8.08
CA TYR A 57 55.77 -20.18 -7.88
C TYR A 57 54.62 -19.84 -6.92
N ALA A 58 54.90 -19.18 -5.79
CA ALA A 58 53.87 -18.77 -4.85
C ALA A 58 52.87 -17.75 -5.45
N ILE A 59 53.35 -16.81 -6.26
CA ILE A 59 52.50 -15.86 -7.01
C ILE A 59 51.64 -16.60 -8.04
N THR A 60 52.17 -17.66 -8.67
CA THR A 60 51.41 -18.50 -9.60
C THR A 60 50.24 -19.21 -8.89
N ASP A 61 50.44 -19.72 -7.66
CA ASP A 61 49.35 -20.28 -6.85
C ASP A 61 48.30 -19.21 -6.48
N LEU A 62 48.75 -18.03 -6.05
CA LEU A 62 47.85 -16.90 -5.78
C LEU A 62 46.99 -16.54 -7.01
N ALA A 63 47.62 -16.47 -8.18
CA ALA A 63 46.94 -16.20 -9.46
C ALA A 63 45.99 -17.34 -9.89
N TYR A 64 46.32 -18.58 -9.54
CA TYR A 64 45.44 -19.73 -9.75
C TYR A 64 44.17 -19.62 -8.88
N ARG A 65 44.31 -19.28 -7.59
CA ARG A 65 43.18 -19.16 -6.66
C ARG A 65 42.28 -17.96 -6.94
N THR A 66 42.86 -16.83 -7.34
CA THR A 66 42.08 -15.66 -7.81
C THR A 66 41.33 -15.93 -9.12
N GLY A 67 41.75 -16.93 -9.90
CA GLY A 67 41.11 -17.32 -11.15
C GLY A 67 39.88 -18.24 -11.01
N LYS A 68 39.49 -18.60 -9.78
CA LYS A 68 38.28 -19.41 -9.53
C LYS A 68 37.00 -18.65 -9.89
N ASP A 69 35.90 -19.39 -10.10
CA ASP A 69 34.59 -18.80 -10.34
C ASP A 69 34.18 -17.94 -9.14
N ILE A 70 33.61 -16.77 -9.39
CA ILE A 70 33.24 -15.80 -8.35
C ILE A 70 32.26 -16.39 -7.34
N LYS A 71 31.36 -17.28 -7.79
CA LYS A 71 30.42 -17.96 -6.89
C LYS A 71 31.15 -18.82 -5.83
N ASP A 72 32.28 -19.43 -6.19
CA ASP A 72 33.07 -20.28 -5.29
C ASP A 72 33.89 -19.42 -4.32
N ILE A 73 34.39 -18.26 -4.78
CA ILE A 73 35.11 -17.28 -3.95
C ILE A 73 34.20 -16.64 -2.90
N LEU A 74 32.94 -16.37 -3.25
CA LEU A 74 31.98 -15.73 -2.35
C LEU A 74 31.25 -16.71 -1.41
N THR A 75 31.36 -18.02 -1.65
CA THR A 75 30.68 -19.04 -0.85
C THR A 75 31.31 -19.12 0.55
N PRO A 76 30.53 -19.03 1.64
CA PRO A 76 31.05 -19.14 3.01
C PRO A 76 31.43 -20.59 3.38
N GLU A 77 32.21 -20.75 4.46
CA GLU A 77 32.73 -22.05 4.97
C GLU A 77 31.65 -22.99 5.55
N GLY A 78 30.40 -22.52 5.68
CA GLY A 78 29.27 -23.30 6.19
C GLY A 78 28.07 -23.31 5.24
N PRO A 79 27.15 -24.29 5.37
CA PRO A 79 25.92 -24.29 4.59
C PRO A 79 25.11 -23.02 4.90
N PRO A 80 24.65 -22.28 3.87
CA PRO A 80 23.81 -21.12 4.08
C PRO A 80 22.53 -21.53 4.82
N ALA A 81 22.09 -20.72 5.79
CA ALA A 81 20.95 -21.01 6.66
C ALA A 81 19.57 -20.95 5.97
N GLY A 82 19.51 -20.94 4.63
CA GLY A 82 18.27 -20.76 3.87
C GLY A 82 18.41 -21.01 2.37
N LYS A 83 17.38 -20.59 1.60
CA LYS A 83 17.33 -20.75 0.13
C LYS A 83 18.32 -19.85 -0.62
N ASN A 84 18.72 -18.72 -0.04
CA ASN A 84 19.71 -17.81 -0.63
C ASN A 84 21.14 -18.34 -0.33
N PRO A 85 21.96 -18.65 -1.36
CA PRO A 85 23.34 -19.08 -1.15
C PRO A 85 24.25 -17.99 -0.56
N PHE A 86 23.86 -16.71 -0.65
CA PHE A 86 24.62 -15.54 -0.19
C PHE A 86 23.76 -14.61 0.67
N PRO A 87 23.32 -15.03 1.87
CA PRO A 87 22.34 -14.31 2.69
C PRO A 87 22.82 -12.94 3.19
N ASP A 88 24.12 -12.76 3.32
CA ASP A 88 24.74 -11.52 3.79
C ASP A 88 25.10 -10.56 2.66
N GLN A 89 24.66 -10.78 1.43
CA GLN A 89 25.02 -9.97 0.26
C GLN A 89 23.79 -9.24 -0.31
N ALA A 90 24.01 -8.08 -0.93
CA ALA A 90 22.97 -7.35 -1.68
C ALA A 90 22.72 -7.96 -3.08
N PHE A 91 22.59 -9.28 -3.16
CA PHE A 91 22.31 -10.02 -4.41
C PHE A 91 20.87 -10.48 -4.43
N PHE A 92 19.97 -9.51 -4.58
CA PHE A 92 18.54 -9.74 -4.72
C PHE A 92 18.22 -10.46 -6.03
N THR A 93 17.17 -11.26 -6.02
CA THR A 93 16.72 -11.97 -7.21
C THR A 93 15.99 -11.05 -8.18
N ALA A 94 15.74 -11.52 -9.41
CA ALA A 94 15.00 -10.75 -10.40
C ALA A 94 13.57 -10.45 -9.90
N ARG A 95 12.92 -11.44 -9.28
CA ARG A 95 11.57 -11.28 -8.71
C ARG A 95 11.51 -10.29 -7.54
N GLU A 96 12.58 -10.14 -6.76
CA GLU A 96 12.64 -9.20 -5.63
C GLU A 96 12.89 -7.74 -6.06
N ILE A 97 13.55 -7.52 -7.21
CA ILE A 97 14.08 -6.19 -7.57
C ILE A 97 13.40 -5.56 -8.80
N LEU A 98 12.85 -6.36 -9.71
CA LEU A 98 12.24 -5.87 -10.96
C LEU A 98 10.73 -5.71 -10.86
N THR A 99 10.08 -6.45 -9.94
CA THR A 99 8.64 -6.29 -9.69
C THR A 99 8.38 -5.02 -8.88
N ILE A 100 7.19 -4.46 -9.04
CA ILE A 100 6.76 -3.22 -8.38
C ILE A 100 5.34 -3.36 -7.84
N ASN A 101 4.97 -2.53 -6.86
CA ASN A 101 3.57 -2.38 -6.48
C ASN A 101 2.73 -1.98 -7.72
N PRO A 102 1.51 -2.52 -7.89
CA PRO A 102 0.65 -2.19 -9.02
C PRO A 102 0.52 -0.68 -9.25
N TRP A 103 0.90 -0.22 -10.44
CA TRP A 103 0.89 1.20 -10.77
C TRP A 103 -0.17 1.52 -11.83
N THR A 104 -0.23 0.74 -12.90
CA THR A 104 -1.16 0.98 -14.00
C THR A 104 -2.48 0.21 -13.81
N PRO A 105 -3.58 0.60 -14.48
CA PRO A 105 -4.80 -0.20 -14.49
C PRO A 105 -4.60 -1.65 -14.95
N ASN A 106 -3.63 -1.90 -15.83
CA ASN A 106 -3.26 -3.25 -16.26
C ASN A 106 -2.52 -4.03 -15.15
N ASP A 107 -1.74 -3.37 -14.30
CA ASP A 107 -1.10 -4.01 -13.16
C ASP A 107 -2.13 -4.41 -12.11
N PHE A 108 -3.07 -3.51 -11.79
CA PHE A 108 -4.20 -3.83 -10.91
C PHE A 108 -5.03 -4.99 -11.48
N ARG A 109 -5.23 -5.01 -12.80
CA ARG A 109 -5.88 -6.14 -13.46
C ARG A 109 -5.11 -7.45 -13.30
N ARG A 110 -3.78 -7.45 -13.43
CA ARG A 110 -2.94 -8.66 -13.26
C ARG A 110 -3.06 -9.24 -11.84
N ILE A 111 -2.97 -8.40 -10.80
CA ILE A 111 -3.10 -8.89 -9.41
C ILE A 111 -4.50 -9.41 -9.11
N LEU A 112 -5.54 -8.82 -9.70
CA LEU A 112 -6.92 -9.28 -9.52
C LEU A 112 -7.13 -10.64 -10.19
N ILE A 113 -6.62 -10.83 -11.41
CA ILE A 113 -6.72 -12.10 -12.15
C ILE A 113 -5.93 -13.21 -11.45
N ASP A 114 -4.85 -12.86 -10.75
CA ASP A 114 -4.05 -13.79 -9.96
C ASP A 114 -4.79 -14.32 -8.72
N LEU A 115 -5.84 -13.64 -8.23
CA LEU A 115 -6.65 -14.11 -7.11
C LEU A 115 -7.50 -15.33 -7.49
N ASP A 116 -7.61 -16.28 -6.57
CA ASP A 116 -8.50 -17.43 -6.73
C ASP A 116 -9.97 -17.00 -6.83
N GLY A 117 -10.73 -17.59 -7.77
CA GLY A 117 -12.11 -17.21 -8.05
C GLY A 117 -12.32 -16.03 -9.00
N VAL A 118 -11.27 -15.34 -9.44
CA VAL A 118 -11.34 -14.27 -10.45
C VAL A 118 -10.78 -14.77 -11.79
N ARG A 119 -11.62 -14.76 -12.83
CA ARG A 119 -11.26 -15.16 -14.20
C ARG A 119 -10.66 -14.00 -15.00
N ASN A 120 -11.24 -12.81 -14.86
CA ASN A 120 -10.78 -11.59 -15.51
C ASN A 120 -11.14 -10.37 -14.64
N ALA A 121 -10.52 -9.23 -14.89
CA ALA A 121 -10.88 -7.99 -14.24
C ALA A 121 -10.66 -6.81 -15.20
N TRP A 122 -11.30 -5.68 -14.93
CA TRP A 122 -11.02 -4.43 -15.63
C TRP A 122 -11.03 -3.28 -14.65
N VAL A 123 -10.05 -2.39 -14.82
CA VAL A 123 -9.89 -1.20 -13.98
C VAL A 123 -9.92 0.02 -14.89
N PHE A 124 -10.82 0.96 -14.60
CA PHE A 124 -11.02 2.15 -15.40
C PHE A 124 -10.92 3.40 -14.53
N CYS A 125 -10.22 4.42 -15.00
CA CYS A 125 -10.34 5.76 -14.42
C CYS A 125 -11.77 6.23 -14.63
N LYS A 126 -12.41 6.72 -13.57
CA LYS A 126 -13.81 7.11 -13.67
C LYS A 126 -13.97 8.48 -14.34
N GLU A 127 -14.91 8.59 -15.29
CA GLU A 127 -15.24 9.86 -15.96
C GLU A 127 -16.33 10.67 -15.21
N CYS A 128 -17.18 10.02 -14.40
CA CYS A 128 -18.22 10.65 -13.57
C CYS A 128 -17.99 10.33 -12.09
N SER A 129 -18.07 11.30 -11.17
CA SER A 129 -17.82 11.05 -9.74
C SER A 129 -18.87 10.13 -9.10
N CYS A 130 -18.41 9.27 -8.19
CA CYS A 130 -19.23 8.40 -7.33
C CYS A 130 -19.74 9.11 -6.09
N ASP A 131 -19.08 10.21 -5.79
CA ASP A 131 -19.15 10.95 -4.56
C ASP A 131 -19.71 12.35 -4.85
N ALA A 132 -19.78 13.18 -3.81
CA ALA A 132 -20.41 14.47 -3.90
C ALA A 132 -19.60 15.45 -4.76
N GLU A 133 -20.24 15.95 -5.81
CA GLU A 133 -19.77 17.11 -6.55
C GLU A 133 -19.97 18.38 -5.71
N TYR A 134 -19.08 19.36 -5.87
CA TYR A 134 -19.21 20.66 -5.24
C TYR A 134 -18.87 21.78 -6.23
N TYR A 135 -19.29 22.99 -5.89
CA TYR A 135 -19.00 24.20 -6.64
C TYR A 135 -17.82 24.93 -5.99
N ALA A 136 -16.91 25.38 -6.82
CA ALA A 136 -15.78 26.22 -6.46
C ALA A 136 -15.88 27.56 -7.19
N TRP A 137 -15.69 28.67 -6.48
CA TRP A 137 -15.59 30.00 -7.09
C TRP A 137 -14.68 30.91 -6.27
N CYS A 138 -14.21 31.99 -6.89
CA CYS A 138 -13.45 33.02 -6.17
C CYS A 138 -14.35 34.19 -5.79
N ASP A 139 -14.29 34.61 -4.53
CA ASP A 139 -14.92 35.83 -4.02
C ASP A 139 -13.88 36.63 -3.20
N GLU A 140 -13.67 37.90 -3.53
CA GLU A 140 -12.66 38.76 -2.88
C GLU A 140 -11.24 38.14 -2.76
N ASP A 141 -10.75 37.50 -3.83
CA ASP A 141 -9.47 36.76 -3.85
C ASP A 141 -9.41 35.59 -2.84
N LYS A 142 -10.56 35.07 -2.41
CA LYS A 142 -10.68 33.85 -1.62
C LYS A 142 -11.45 32.80 -2.38
N LEU A 143 -10.88 31.60 -2.47
CA LEU A 143 -11.62 30.45 -2.95
C LEU A 143 -12.77 30.14 -1.97
N ASN A 144 -13.92 29.73 -2.49
CA ASN A 144 -15.05 29.25 -1.69
C ASN A 144 -15.55 27.94 -2.30
N LEU A 145 -15.83 26.98 -1.42
CA LEU A 145 -16.39 25.68 -1.80
C LEU A 145 -17.79 25.56 -1.21
N SER A 146 -18.75 25.05 -2.00
CA SER A 146 -20.11 24.80 -1.53
C SER A 146 -20.82 23.72 -2.35
N PHE A 147 -21.70 22.95 -1.70
CA PHE A 147 -22.65 22.07 -2.40
C PHE A 147 -23.78 22.84 -3.11
N THR A 148 -23.98 24.11 -2.78
CA THR A 148 -24.98 24.97 -3.46
C THR A 148 -24.32 25.91 -4.45
N GLU A 149 -24.92 26.00 -5.65
CA GLU A 149 -24.57 27.04 -6.60
C GLU A 149 -24.80 28.44 -5.98
N PRO A 150 -23.84 29.36 -6.10
CA PRO A 150 -23.98 30.71 -5.56
C PRO A 150 -25.11 31.48 -6.28
N LYS A 151 -25.98 32.13 -5.50
CA LYS A 151 -27.12 32.92 -6.03
C LYS A 151 -26.70 34.22 -6.74
N LYS A 152 -25.47 34.67 -6.54
CA LYS A 152 -24.90 35.88 -7.14
C LYS A 152 -24.06 35.48 -8.35
N THR A 153 -24.01 36.32 -9.38
CA THR A 153 -23.07 36.14 -10.49
C THR A 153 -21.64 36.27 -9.95
N VAL A 154 -20.90 35.17 -9.88
CA VAL A 154 -19.50 35.11 -9.41
C VAL A 154 -18.56 34.81 -10.57
N THR A 155 -17.32 35.28 -10.47
CA THR A 155 -16.27 34.98 -11.45
C THR A 155 -15.74 33.56 -11.27
N ASN A 156 -15.50 32.84 -12.37
CA ASN A 156 -14.87 31.51 -12.40
C ASN A 156 -15.62 30.43 -11.59
N LEU A 157 -16.95 30.37 -11.68
CA LEU A 157 -17.72 29.26 -11.12
C LEU A 157 -17.37 27.96 -11.86
N LEU A 158 -16.89 26.98 -11.11
CA LEU A 158 -16.57 25.64 -11.61
C LEU A 158 -17.30 24.60 -10.78
N LYS A 159 -17.82 23.58 -11.46
CA LYS A 159 -18.33 22.37 -10.82
C LYS A 159 -17.19 21.35 -10.79
N VAL A 160 -16.78 20.93 -9.60
CA VAL A 160 -15.59 20.12 -9.39
C VAL A 160 -16.00 18.70 -8.98
N SER A 161 -15.34 17.73 -9.60
CA SER A 161 -15.41 16.31 -9.26
C SER A 161 -13.99 15.83 -8.91
N PRO A 162 -13.74 15.36 -7.68
CA PRO A 162 -12.45 14.77 -7.33
C PRO A 162 -12.06 13.65 -8.30
N ARG A 163 -10.78 13.63 -8.68
CA ARG A 163 -10.12 12.66 -9.56
C ARG A 163 -9.31 11.66 -8.72
N GLY A 164 -8.63 10.71 -9.38
CA GLY A 164 -7.88 9.65 -8.68
C GLY A 164 -8.75 8.49 -8.19
N LEU A 165 -9.96 8.34 -8.75
CA LEU A 165 -10.88 7.25 -8.43
C LEU A 165 -11.02 6.25 -9.57
N TYR A 166 -10.98 4.96 -9.23
CA TYR A 166 -11.12 3.86 -10.18
C TYR A 166 -12.41 3.07 -9.98
N ASP A 167 -13.02 2.67 -11.10
CA ASP A 167 -14.04 1.63 -11.14
C ASP A 167 -13.38 0.29 -11.50
N VAL A 168 -13.68 -0.75 -10.72
CA VAL A 168 -13.19 -2.11 -10.89
C VAL A 168 -14.36 -3.03 -11.20
N LEU A 169 -14.26 -3.76 -12.30
CA LEU A 169 -15.19 -4.79 -12.70
C LEU A 169 -14.50 -6.16 -12.62
N LEU A 170 -15.16 -7.11 -11.99
CA LEU A 170 -14.65 -8.48 -11.82
C LEU A 170 -15.46 -9.44 -12.66
N GLU A 171 -14.77 -10.28 -13.42
CA GLU A 171 -15.33 -11.50 -13.99
C GLU A 171 -14.90 -12.66 -13.10
N LEU A 172 -15.86 -13.30 -12.45
CA LEU A 172 -15.66 -14.42 -11.55
C LEU A 172 -15.55 -15.73 -12.32
N GLU A 173 -14.81 -16.68 -11.77
CA GLU A 173 -14.76 -18.05 -12.28
C GLU A 173 -16.13 -18.73 -12.10
N SER A 174 -16.47 -19.64 -13.03
CA SER A 174 -17.68 -20.45 -12.91
C SER A 174 -17.54 -21.47 -11.79
N ASP A 175 -18.61 -21.68 -11.04
CA ASP A 175 -18.66 -22.69 -10.00
C ASP A 175 -19.27 -24.01 -10.55
N PRO A 176 -18.68 -25.18 -10.27
CA PRO A 176 -19.19 -26.46 -10.76
C PRO A 176 -20.62 -26.79 -10.34
N GLU A 177 -21.08 -26.29 -9.19
CA GLU A 177 -22.44 -26.52 -8.67
C GLU A 177 -23.39 -25.34 -8.96
N LEU A 178 -22.89 -24.10 -8.88
CA LEU A 178 -23.70 -22.88 -8.95
C LEU A 178 -23.72 -22.22 -10.34
N GLY A 179 -22.94 -22.73 -11.29
CA GLY A 179 -22.85 -22.22 -12.65
C GLY A 179 -22.04 -20.92 -12.76
N ASP A 180 -22.37 -20.08 -13.74
CA ASP A 180 -21.68 -18.81 -13.97
C ASP A 180 -21.99 -17.82 -12.84
N LEU A 181 -20.99 -17.47 -12.02
CA LEU A 181 -21.15 -16.53 -10.90
C LEU A 181 -21.36 -15.07 -11.34
N ASN A 182 -21.21 -14.75 -12.63
CA ASN A 182 -21.35 -13.40 -13.15
C ASN A 182 -22.80 -13.04 -13.53
N ASP A 183 -23.69 -14.02 -13.59
CA ASP A 183 -25.10 -13.81 -13.88
C ASP A 183 -25.98 -14.06 -12.65
N HIS A 184 -27.21 -13.57 -12.72
CA HIS A 184 -28.23 -13.83 -11.69
C HIS A 184 -29.15 -14.97 -12.10
N LYS A 185 -28.63 -15.93 -12.88
CA LYS A 185 -29.39 -17.06 -13.42
C LYS A 185 -29.22 -18.29 -12.54
N ILE A 186 -30.29 -19.07 -12.38
CA ILE A 186 -30.26 -20.43 -11.84
C ILE A 186 -30.95 -21.33 -12.85
N GLU A 187 -30.25 -22.36 -13.31
CA GLU A 187 -30.81 -23.38 -14.18
C GLU A 187 -31.17 -24.61 -13.34
N HIS A 188 -32.42 -25.06 -13.45
CA HIS A 188 -32.89 -26.28 -12.80
C HIS A 188 -33.51 -27.22 -13.83
N THR A 189 -32.99 -28.44 -13.93
CA THR A 189 -33.49 -29.44 -14.88
C THR A 189 -34.29 -30.51 -14.17
N TYR A 190 -35.53 -30.72 -14.60
CA TYR A 190 -36.37 -31.84 -14.15
C TYR A 190 -36.83 -32.68 -15.35
N THR A 191 -37.18 -33.94 -15.11
CA THR A 191 -37.51 -34.87 -16.19
C THR A 191 -39.00 -35.19 -16.19
N VAL A 192 -39.60 -35.14 -17.38
CA VAL A 192 -40.95 -35.61 -17.66
C VAL A 192 -40.81 -36.94 -18.39
N HIS A 193 -41.51 -37.99 -17.94
CA HIS A 193 -41.50 -39.28 -18.64
C HIS A 193 -42.69 -39.37 -19.59
N ASP A 194 -42.45 -39.87 -20.81
CA ASP A 194 -43.52 -40.18 -21.75
C ASP A 194 -44.28 -41.48 -21.39
N SER A 195 -45.26 -41.86 -22.20
CA SER A 195 -46.06 -43.08 -21.98
C SER A 195 -45.24 -44.38 -22.04
N ASP A 196 -44.08 -44.35 -22.69
CA ASP A 196 -43.15 -45.47 -22.83
C ASP A 196 -42.03 -45.43 -21.77
N GLY A 197 -42.07 -44.47 -20.85
CA GLY A 197 -41.10 -44.28 -19.77
C GLY A 197 -39.83 -43.54 -20.20
N LYS A 198 -39.73 -43.05 -21.44
CA LYS A 198 -38.57 -42.31 -21.94
C LYS A 198 -38.47 -40.95 -21.24
N PRO A 199 -37.28 -40.56 -20.76
CA PRO A 199 -37.08 -39.27 -20.12
C PRO A 199 -37.04 -38.13 -21.14
N HIS A 200 -37.78 -37.05 -20.87
CA HIS A 200 -37.75 -35.78 -21.60
C HIS A 200 -37.38 -34.66 -20.61
N PRO A 201 -36.16 -34.11 -20.68
CA PRO A 201 -35.73 -33.06 -19.76
C PRO A 201 -36.46 -31.74 -20.05
N VAL A 202 -36.83 -31.03 -18.99
CA VAL A 202 -37.28 -29.65 -18.99
C VAL A 202 -36.25 -28.83 -18.23
N VAL A 203 -35.64 -27.86 -18.90
CA VAL A 203 -34.75 -26.89 -18.28
C VAL A 203 -35.58 -25.66 -17.88
N MET A 204 -35.55 -25.33 -16.60
CA MET A 204 -36.10 -24.09 -16.04
C MET A 204 -34.96 -23.11 -15.85
N GLU A 205 -34.95 -22.04 -16.63
CA GLU A 205 -34.03 -20.92 -16.45
C GLU A 205 -34.73 -19.84 -15.63
N LEU A 206 -34.25 -19.60 -14.41
CA LEU A 206 -34.75 -18.54 -13.54
C LEU A 206 -33.75 -17.39 -13.52
N ARG A 207 -34.23 -16.16 -13.76
CA ARG A 207 -33.44 -14.93 -13.69
C ARG A 207 -33.94 -14.08 -12.53
N PHE A 208 -33.09 -13.89 -11.54
CA PHE A 208 -33.40 -13.08 -10.37
C PHE A 208 -33.16 -11.60 -10.68
N PRO A 209 -34.05 -10.68 -10.25
CA PRO A 209 -33.80 -9.26 -10.36
C PRO A 209 -32.64 -8.84 -9.46
N ASP A 210 -32.03 -7.70 -9.75
CA ASP A 210 -31.11 -7.06 -8.82
C ASP A 210 -31.91 -6.28 -7.76
N TRP A 211 -32.22 -6.94 -6.65
CA TRP A 211 -32.97 -6.36 -5.53
C TRP A 211 -32.07 -5.86 -4.39
N GLN A 212 -30.73 -5.95 -4.53
CA GLN A 212 -29.77 -5.45 -3.54
C GLN A 212 -29.94 -3.93 -3.33
N LEU A 213 -30.05 -3.19 -4.43
CA LEU A 213 -30.17 -1.73 -4.39
C LEU A 213 -31.59 -1.26 -4.03
N GLU A 214 -32.61 -2.07 -4.33
CA GLU A 214 -34.01 -1.74 -4.04
C GLU A 214 -34.35 -1.91 -2.55
N ASN A 215 -33.85 -2.97 -1.91
CA ASN A 215 -34.11 -3.27 -0.50
C ASN A 215 -32.86 -3.85 0.19
N SER A 216 -31.87 -2.99 0.43
CA SER A 216 -30.58 -3.37 1.01
C SER A 216 -30.70 -4.03 2.39
N ALA A 217 -31.61 -3.55 3.24
CA ALA A 217 -31.78 -4.09 4.59
C ALA A 217 -32.26 -5.56 4.57
N ASP A 218 -33.21 -5.91 3.69
CA ASP A 218 -33.65 -7.29 3.55
C ASP A 218 -32.61 -8.15 2.83
N TRP A 219 -31.89 -7.58 1.86
CA TRP A 219 -30.78 -8.27 1.18
C TRP A 219 -29.64 -8.63 2.14
N GLU A 220 -29.24 -7.70 3.00
CA GLU A 220 -28.23 -7.94 4.04
C GLU A 220 -28.68 -9.03 5.00
N LEU A 221 -29.94 -9.01 5.45
CA LEU A 221 -30.48 -10.06 6.33
C LEU A 221 -30.55 -11.43 5.62
N PHE A 222 -30.91 -11.44 4.34
CA PHE A 222 -30.90 -12.65 3.52
C PHE A 222 -29.49 -13.25 3.41
N ASN A 223 -28.45 -12.42 3.26
CA ASN A 223 -27.08 -12.93 3.16
C ASN A 223 -26.44 -13.23 4.52
N GLN A 224 -26.63 -12.40 5.54
CA GLN A 224 -25.91 -12.48 6.82
C GLN A 224 -26.49 -13.49 7.82
N SER A 225 -27.73 -13.96 7.62
CA SER A 225 -28.32 -14.93 8.55
C SER A 225 -27.60 -16.29 8.48
N ASN A 226 -27.13 -16.84 9.60
CA ASN A 226 -26.58 -18.20 9.64
C ASN A 226 -27.64 -19.31 9.53
N ASP A 227 -28.89 -18.95 9.18
CA ASP A 227 -29.98 -19.90 8.99
C ASP A 227 -29.72 -20.75 7.75
N SER A 228 -29.42 -22.03 7.96
CA SER A 228 -29.47 -23.03 6.89
C SER A 228 -30.90 -23.45 6.52
N LEU A 229 -31.91 -22.92 7.22
CA LEU A 229 -33.32 -23.29 7.10
C LEU A 229 -34.18 -22.02 7.05
N PHE A 230 -34.95 -21.86 5.98
CA PHE A 230 -35.98 -20.83 5.82
C PHE A 230 -37.28 -21.52 5.40
N LYS A 231 -38.43 -20.91 5.73
CA LYS A 231 -39.69 -21.34 5.14
C LYS A 231 -39.93 -20.59 3.85
N LEU A 232 -40.41 -21.28 2.84
CA LEU A 232 -40.65 -20.69 1.54
C LEU A 232 -42.10 -20.80 1.12
N LYS A 233 -42.65 -19.69 0.60
CA LYS A 233 -44.00 -19.65 0.03
C LYS A 233 -43.98 -18.87 -1.29
N ILE A 234 -44.60 -19.42 -2.33
CA ILE A 234 -44.84 -18.67 -3.57
C ILE A 234 -45.99 -17.70 -3.36
N LEU A 235 -45.77 -16.43 -3.69
CA LEU A 235 -46.77 -15.36 -3.65
C LEU A 235 -47.60 -15.30 -4.95
N HIS A 236 -46.94 -15.44 -6.10
CA HIS A 236 -47.60 -15.54 -7.40
C HIS A 236 -46.72 -16.28 -8.41
N PHE A 237 -47.37 -16.85 -9.42
CA PHE A 237 -46.74 -17.47 -10.58
C PHE A 237 -47.64 -17.30 -11.81
N GLY A 238 -47.15 -16.67 -12.87
CA GLY A 238 -47.94 -16.43 -14.08
C GLY A 238 -47.18 -15.76 -15.22
N SER A 239 -47.78 -15.63 -16.39
CA SER A 239 -47.18 -14.97 -17.58
C SER A 239 -47.17 -13.43 -17.48
N THR A 240 -47.69 -12.87 -16.39
CA THR A 240 -47.62 -11.44 -16.07
C THR A 240 -47.21 -11.29 -14.61
N LYS A 241 -46.56 -10.17 -14.27
CA LYS A 241 -46.01 -9.88 -12.94
C LYS A 241 -47.03 -9.89 -11.78
N THR A 242 -48.32 -9.88 -12.07
CA THR A 242 -49.40 -9.75 -11.08
C THR A 242 -50.37 -10.94 -11.06
N TYR A 243 -50.30 -11.84 -12.03
CA TYR A 243 -51.25 -12.95 -12.14
C TYR A 243 -50.72 -14.19 -11.43
N ASN A 244 -51.57 -14.83 -10.62
CA ASN A 244 -51.24 -16.07 -9.91
C ASN A 244 -52.13 -17.23 -10.40
N VAL A 245 -51.59 -18.11 -11.23
CA VAL A 245 -52.30 -19.30 -11.72
C VAL A 245 -52.50 -20.37 -10.63
N ILE A 246 -51.63 -20.39 -9.61
CA ILE A 246 -51.66 -21.39 -8.54
C ILE A 246 -52.89 -21.18 -7.65
N GLU A 247 -53.12 -19.94 -7.23
CA GLU A 247 -54.24 -19.57 -6.34
C GLU A 247 -55.54 -19.20 -7.09
N ASP A 248 -55.56 -19.26 -8.43
CA ASP A 248 -56.77 -19.00 -9.20
C ASP A 248 -57.83 -20.08 -8.92
N THR A 249 -58.85 -19.71 -8.14
CA THR A 249 -59.96 -20.59 -7.74
C THR A 249 -60.98 -20.83 -8.84
N LEU A 250 -60.90 -20.09 -9.95
CA LEU A 250 -61.79 -20.25 -11.10
C LEU A 250 -61.30 -21.33 -12.07
N LEU A 251 -60.06 -21.80 -11.93
CA LEU A 251 -59.45 -22.84 -12.75
C LEU A 251 -59.33 -24.15 -11.99
N ASN A 252 -59.72 -25.27 -12.61
CA ASN A 252 -59.36 -26.60 -12.12
C ASN A 252 -57.90 -26.96 -12.50
N ASP A 253 -57.37 -28.07 -11.97
CA ASP A 253 -55.96 -28.46 -12.20
C ASP A 253 -55.63 -28.66 -13.69
N ASP A 254 -56.55 -29.21 -14.49
CA ASP A 254 -56.35 -29.40 -15.94
C ASP A 254 -56.32 -28.06 -16.69
N GLU A 255 -57.13 -27.09 -16.27
CA GLU A 255 -57.16 -25.73 -16.82
C GLU A 255 -55.90 -24.93 -16.45
N LYS A 256 -55.35 -25.13 -15.25
CA LYS A 256 -54.06 -24.58 -14.82
C LYS A 256 -52.92 -25.14 -15.66
N ASP A 257 -52.91 -26.46 -15.88
CA ASP A 257 -51.93 -27.10 -16.77
C ASP A 257 -52.08 -26.64 -18.23
N ALA A 258 -53.31 -26.40 -18.70
CA ALA A 258 -53.57 -25.83 -20.02
C ALA A 258 -53.04 -24.38 -20.16
N TYR A 259 -53.12 -23.58 -19.09
CA TYR A 259 -52.53 -22.23 -19.05
C TYR A 259 -51.00 -22.27 -19.25
N LEU A 260 -50.31 -23.11 -18.49
CA LEU A 260 -48.86 -23.34 -18.61
C LEU A 260 -48.49 -23.73 -20.05
N LYS A 261 -49.21 -24.68 -20.65
CA LYS A 261 -48.98 -25.14 -22.03
C LYS A 261 -49.21 -24.03 -23.06
N ARG A 262 -50.23 -23.19 -22.87
CA ARG A 262 -50.53 -22.08 -23.79
C ARG A 262 -49.44 -21.00 -23.72
N GLN A 263 -48.91 -20.73 -22.53
CA GLN A 263 -47.93 -19.66 -22.29
C GLN A 263 -46.47 -20.14 -22.32
N TRP A 264 -46.22 -21.42 -22.60
CA TRP A 264 -44.87 -22.04 -22.58
C TRP A 264 -43.75 -21.27 -23.29
N ARG A 265 -44.06 -20.54 -24.37
CA ARG A 265 -43.07 -19.76 -25.13
C ARG A 265 -42.81 -18.36 -24.56
N ASN A 266 -43.63 -17.91 -23.62
CA ASN A 266 -43.51 -16.62 -22.95
C ASN A 266 -42.73 -16.78 -21.64
N ILE A 267 -42.27 -15.65 -21.11
CA ILE A 267 -41.65 -15.60 -19.79
C ILE A 267 -42.76 -15.65 -18.73
N PHE A 268 -42.53 -16.42 -17.68
CA PHE A 268 -43.32 -16.43 -16.47
C PHE A 268 -42.64 -15.57 -15.41
N TYR A 269 -43.39 -15.03 -14.47
CA TYR A 269 -42.90 -14.29 -13.33
C TYR A 269 -43.34 -15.01 -12.06
N ALA A 270 -42.44 -15.10 -11.09
CA ALA A 270 -42.72 -15.64 -9.77
C ALA A 270 -42.31 -14.66 -8.67
N GLY A 271 -43.10 -14.63 -7.59
CA GLY A 271 -42.77 -13.94 -6.35
C GLY A 271 -42.59 -14.94 -5.21
N PHE A 272 -41.56 -14.76 -4.39
CA PHE A 272 -41.21 -15.62 -3.27
C PHE A 272 -41.29 -14.86 -1.95
N GLU A 273 -41.92 -15.46 -0.94
CA GLU A 273 -41.82 -15.06 0.45
C GLU A 273 -40.88 -16.04 1.16
N VAL A 274 -39.78 -15.52 1.71
CA VAL A 274 -38.75 -16.26 2.45
C VAL A 274 -38.82 -15.83 3.92
N GLU A 275 -39.23 -16.73 4.80
CA GLU A 275 -39.25 -16.50 6.25
C GLU A 275 -37.95 -17.02 6.88
N LEU A 276 -37.11 -16.11 7.37
CA LEU A 276 -35.88 -16.44 8.08
C LEU A 276 -36.21 -16.84 9.52
N LEU A 277 -35.95 -18.10 9.89
CA LEU A 277 -36.40 -18.70 11.15
C LEU A 277 -35.75 -18.10 12.40
N SER A 278 -34.50 -17.62 12.30
CA SER A 278 -33.77 -16.99 13.42
C SER A 278 -34.31 -15.62 13.79
N PHE A 279 -34.94 -14.90 12.85
CA PHE A 279 -35.41 -13.53 13.04
C PHE A 279 -36.93 -13.37 12.97
N GLY A 280 -37.65 -14.38 12.47
CA GLY A 280 -39.09 -14.31 12.20
C GLY A 280 -39.46 -13.25 11.15
N LYS A 281 -38.48 -12.75 10.38
CA LYS A 281 -38.66 -11.73 9.35
C LYS A 281 -38.99 -12.40 8.02
N LYS A 282 -39.99 -11.87 7.33
CA LYS A 282 -40.40 -12.30 5.99
C LYS A 282 -39.80 -11.37 4.95
N ILE A 283 -39.02 -11.93 4.04
CA ILE A 283 -38.38 -11.24 2.92
C ILE A 283 -39.14 -11.59 1.66
N VAL A 284 -39.39 -10.60 0.79
CA VAL A 284 -40.09 -10.81 -0.47
C VAL A 284 -39.13 -10.60 -1.63
N ILE A 285 -38.96 -11.63 -2.46
CA ILE A 285 -38.23 -11.56 -3.73
C ILE A 285 -39.27 -11.63 -4.85
N ASP A 286 -39.58 -10.49 -5.45
CA ASP A 286 -40.63 -10.37 -6.46
C ASP A 286 -40.06 -10.36 -7.89
N ASN A 287 -40.88 -10.65 -8.90
CA ASN A 287 -40.55 -10.54 -10.33
C ASN A 287 -39.39 -11.40 -10.84
N VAL A 288 -39.18 -12.59 -10.26
CA VAL A 288 -38.22 -13.57 -10.80
C VAL A 288 -38.73 -14.09 -12.14
N ALA A 289 -38.00 -13.84 -13.22
CA ALA A 289 -38.37 -14.27 -14.56
C ALA A 289 -38.01 -15.75 -14.77
N ILE A 290 -38.95 -16.55 -15.26
CA ILE A 290 -38.80 -17.99 -15.46
C ILE A 290 -39.09 -18.32 -16.92
N ARG A 291 -38.16 -19.04 -17.55
CA ARG A 291 -38.30 -19.55 -18.91
C ARG A 291 -38.19 -21.07 -18.92
N PHE A 292 -39.12 -21.72 -19.62
CA PHE A 292 -39.15 -23.17 -19.77
C PHE A 292 -38.64 -23.59 -21.14
N LEU A 293 -37.67 -24.50 -21.16
CA LEU A 293 -37.08 -25.09 -22.36
C LEU A 293 -37.32 -26.60 -22.33
N GLY A 294 -37.87 -27.15 -23.42
CA GLY A 294 -38.18 -28.57 -23.52
C GLY A 294 -38.88 -28.88 -24.82
N ASP A 295 -38.88 -30.15 -25.21
CA ASP A 295 -39.57 -30.59 -26.42
C ASP A 295 -41.11 -30.61 -26.24
N ALA A 296 -41.83 -30.99 -27.30
CA ALA A 296 -43.29 -31.01 -27.27
C ALA A 296 -43.85 -31.99 -26.23
N THR A 297 -43.16 -33.09 -25.96
CA THR A 297 -43.56 -34.10 -24.98
C THR A 297 -43.37 -33.58 -23.57
N ALA A 298 -42.21 -32.97 -23.30
CA ALA A 298 -41.87 -32.31 -22.05
C ALA A 298 -42.91 -31.22 -21.71
N LYS A 299 -43.20 -30.34 -22.67
CA LYS A 299 -44.25 -29.31 -22.56
C LYS A 299 -45.62 -29.88 -22.19
N ASN A 300 -46.02 -31.00 -22.80
CA ASN A 300 -47.34 -31.58 -22.60
C ASN A 300 -47.47 -32.33 -21.27
N GLY A 301 -46.36 -32.87 -20.74
CA GLY A 301 -46.32 -33.59 -19.46
C GLY A 301 -45.98 -32.74 -18.24
N SER A 302 -45.48 -31.50 -18.41
CA SER A 302 -45.29 -30.55 -17.30
C SER A 302 -46.61 -30.12 -16.65
N LYS A 303 -46.63 -30.11 -15.32
CA LYS A 303 -47.79 -29.72 -14.50
C LYS A 303 -47.47 -28.55 -13.59
N VAL A 304 -48.45 -27.67 -13.35
CA VAL A 304 -48.29 -26.49 -12.48
C VAL A 304 -47.95 -26.93 -11.05
N LYS A 305 -48.58 -28.00 -10.54
CA LYS A 305 -48.31 -28.53 -9.19
C LYS A 305 -46.87 -29.01 -9.02
N THR A 306 -46.29 -29.64 -10.04
CA THR A 306 -44.89 -30.08 -10.02
C THR A 306 -43.94 -28.89 -9.96
N ILE A 307 -44.22 -27.85 -10.77
CA ILE A 307 -43.45 -26.60 -10.75
C ILE A 307 -43.55 -25.93 -9.38
N GLN A 308 -44.75 -25.87 -8.78
CA GLN A 308 -44.92 -25.33 -7.43
C GLN A 308 -44.04 -26.08 -6.43
N THR A 309 -44.03 -27.41 -6.43
CA THR A 309 -43.18 -28.19 -5.50
C THR A 309 -41.68 -27.93 -5.70
N ILE A 310 -41.22 -27.75 -6.95
CA ILE A 310 -39.82 -27.43 -7.25
C ILE A 310 -39.46 -26.02 -6.75
N LEU A 311 -40.33 -25.05 -7.00
CA LEU A 311 -40.15 -23.66 -6.58
C LEU A 311 -40.29 -23.51 -5.05
N GLU A 312 -41.04 -24.38 -4.38
CA GLU A 312 -41.24 -24.47 -2.91
C GLU A 312 -40.24 -25.39 -2.19
N ASP A 313 -39.17 -25.86 -2.86
CA ASP A 313 -38.17 -26.72 -2.23
C ASP A 313 -37.28 -25.92 -1.25
N GLU A 314 -37.42 -26.24 0.05
CA GLU A 314 -36.65 -25.68 1.16
C GLU A 314 -35.30 -26.39 1.38
N GLY A 315 -35.02 -27.46 0.62
CA GLY A 315 -33.79 -28.23 0.70
C GLY A 315 -32.55 -27.46 0.24
N SER A 316 -31.37 -28.06 0.45
CA SER A 316 -30.09 -27.50 -0.01
C SER A 316 -29.97 -27.41 -1.55
N ALA A 317 -30.74 -28.24 -2.26
CA ALA A 317 -30.86 -28.24 -3.72
C ALA A 317 -32.00 -27.34 -4.23
N GLY A 318 -32.77 -26.74 -3.32
CA GLY A 318 -33.83 -25.80 -3.67
C GLY A 318 -33.30 -24.56 -4.35
N ILE A 319 -34.10 -23.97 -5.24
CA ILE A 319 -33.66 -22.86 -6.11
C ILE A 319 -33.24 -21.63 -5.30
N ILE A 320 -33.98 -21.26 -4.25
CA ILE A 320 -33.61 -20.13 -3.38
C ILE A 320 -32.34 -20.44 -2.57
N SER A 321 -32.16 -21.69 -2.12
CA SER A 321 -30.94 -22.12 -1.44
C SER A 321 -29.71 -22.02 -2.35
N LEU A 322 -29.84 -22.44 -3.62
CA LEU A 322 -28.79 -22.31 -4.63
C LEU A 322 -28.49 -20.84 -4.94
N TYR A 323 -29.51 -20.02 -5.19
CA TYR A 323 -29.37 -18.59 -5.42
C TYR A 323 -28.65 -17.90 -4.25
N ARG A 324 -29.03 -18.23 -3.01
CA ARG A 324 -28.38 -17.69 -1.82
C ARG A 324 -26.92 -18.08 -1.70
N ARG A 325 -26.58 -19.36 -1.93
CA ARG A 325 -25.18 -19.83 -1.94
C ARG A 325 -24.37 -19.15 -3.03
N LYS A 326 -24.95 -18.94 -4.21
CA LYS A 326 -24.36 -18.17 -5.31
C LYS A 326 -24.02 -16.74 -4.89
N LEU A 327 -24.97 -16.02 -4.29
CA LEU A 327 -24.72 -14.66 -3.77
C LEU A 327 -23.63 -14.63 -2.69
N LEU A 328 -23.61 -15.60 -1.78
CA LEU A 328 -22.57 -15.70 -0.74
C LEU A 328 -21.18 -15.92 -1.35
N LYS A 329 -21.08 -16.77 -2.39
CA LYS A 329 -19.82 -17.03 -3.08
C LYS A 329 -19.33 -15.79 -3.84
N ILE A 330 -20.23 -15.08 -4.52
CA ILE A 330 -19.93 -13.80 -5.19
C ILE A 330 -19.41 -12.78 -4.16
N ALA A 331 -20.10 -12.62 -3.03
CA ALA A 331 -19.71 -11.69 -1.98
C ALA A 331 -18.35 -12.04 -1.35
N GLU A 332 -18.03 -13.33 -1.21
CA GLU A 332 -16.73 -13.81 -0.73
C GLU A 332 -15.59 -13.35 -1.65
N VAL A 333 -15.69 -13.61 -2.96
CA VAL A 333 -14.63 -13.27 -3.92
C VAL A 333 -14.49 -11.75 -4.09
N VAL A 334 -15.60 -11.02 -4.13
CA VAL A 334 -15.58 -9.53 -4.18
C VAL A 334 -14.90 -8.96 -2.94
N LYS A 335 -15.19 -9.51 -1.74
CA LYS A 335 -14.56 -9.08 -0.49
C LYS A 335 -13.05 -9.32 -0.48
N ILE A 336 -12.60 -10.49 -0.96
CA ILE A 336 -11.16 -10.81 -1.09
C ILE A 336 -10.50 -9.83 -2.06
N SER A 337 -11.13 -9.57 -3.20
CA SER A 337 -10.64 -8.63 -4.22
C SER A 337 -10.49 -7.21 -3.67
N LYS A 338 -11.51 -6.71 -2.94
CA LYS A 338 -11.47 -5.40 -2.26
C LYS A 338 -10.33 -5.31 -1.25
N ALA A 339 -10.15 -6.34 -0.41
CA ALA A 339 -9.09 -6.37 0.57
C ALA A 339 -7.70 -6.33 -0.08
N HIS A 340 -7.51 -7.08 -1.17
CA HIS A 340 -6.24 -7.13 -1.90
C HIS A 340 -5.92 -5.80 -2.60
N LEU A 341 -6.92 -5.15 -3.21
CA LEU A 341 -6.79 -3.81 -3.79
C LEU A 341 -6.39 -2.76 -2.75
N GLN A 342 -7.00 -2.79 -1.56
CA GLN A 342 -6.66 -1.87 -0.48
C GLN A 342 -5.25 -2.09 0.09
N ASP A 343 -4.72 -3.32 0.01
CA ASP A 343 -3.35 -3.63 0.44
C ASP A 343 -2.27 -3.11 -0.53
N CYS A 344 -2.64 -2.89 -1.80
CA CYS A 344 -1.75 -2.43 -2.87
C CYS A 344 -2.08 -1.01 -3.38
N ARG A 345 -2.97 -0.28 -2.69
CA ARG A 345 -3.47 1.03 -3.12
C ARG A 345 -2.33 2.04 -3.28
N ASN A 346 -2.38 2.85 -4.33
CA ASN A 346 -1.41 3.92 -4.57
C ASN A 346 -1.72 5.18 -3.74
N LEU A 347 -0.69 6.00 -3.52
CA LEU A 347 -0.82 7.29 -2.83
C LEU A 347 -1.78 8.24 -3.57
N ASP A 348 -2.73 8.76 -2.81
CA ASP A 348 -3.77 9.70 -3.26
C ASP A 348 -4.61 9.19 -4.42
N GLU A 349 -4.80 7.87 -4.45
CA GLU A 349 -5.68 7.14 -5.38
C GLU A 349 -6.57 6.16 -4.58
N ASP A 350 -7.79 5.94 -5.03
CA ASP A 350 -8.76 5.10 -4.31
C ASP A 350 -9.76 4.42 -5.27
N PHE A 351 -10.45 3.40 -4.76
CA PHE A 351 -11.43 2.63 -5.53
C PHE A 351 -12.82 3.12 -5.19
N CYS A 352 -13.57 3.46 -6.22
CA CYS A 352 -14.94 3.91 -6.07
C CYS A 352 -15.93 2.75 -6.06
N ARG A 353 -15.79 1.83 -7.01
CA ARG A 353 -16.71 0.70 -7.17
C ARG A 353 -15.91 -0.55 -7.45
N VAL A 354 -16.22 -1.63 -6.76
CA VAL A 354 -15.65 -2.97 -7.02
C VAL A 354 -16.80 -3.95 -7.08
N THR A 355 -17.24 -4.29 -8.30
CA THR A 355 -18.44 -5.10 -8.53
C THR A 355 -18.20 -6.16 -9.61
N GLY A 356 -19.08 -7.15 -9.69
CA GLY A 356 -19.15 -8.04 -10.85
C GLY A 356 -19.38 -7.26 -12.14
N VAL A 357 -18.83 -7.76 -13.25
CA VAL A 357 -19.12 -7.22 -14.59
C VAL A 357 -20.57 -7.51 -14.97
N GLY A 358 -21.25 -6.55 -15.58
CA GLY A 358 -22.60 -6.77 -16.09
C GLY A 358 -22.57 -7.75 -17.27
N ILE A 359 -23.51 -8.69 -17.33
CA ILE A 359 -23.60 -9.66 -18.43
C ILE A 359 -24.75 -9.30 -19.38
N GLU A 360 -24.49 -9.31 -20.69
CA GLU A 360 -25.52 -9.28 -21.73
C GLU A 360 -25.53 -10.62 -22.49
N ASP A 361 -26.64 -11.34 -22.44
CA ASP A 361 -26.81 -12.58 -23.19
C ASP A 361 -27.02 -12.29 -24.68
N VAL A 362 -26.22 -12.91 -25.55
CA VAL A 362 -26.28 -12.77 -27.01
C VAL A 362 -26.48 -14.13 -27.66
N ALA A 363 -27.59 -14.30 -28.38
CA ALA A 363 -27.83 -15.50 -29.18
C ALA A 363 -27.33 -15.30 -30.62
N VAL A 364 -26.79 -16.38 -31.20
CA VAL A 364 -26.32 -16.41 -32.58
C VAL A 364 -27.13 -17.45 -33.37
N CYS A 365 -27.61 -17.04 -34.54
CA CYS A 365 -28.30 -17.91 -35.47
C CYS A 365 -27.60 -17.90 -36.82
N ALA A 366 -27.30 -19.05 -37.41
CA ALA A 366 -26.67 -19.14 -38.73
C ALA A 366 -26.97 -20.47 -39.44
N ASP A 367 -26.89 -20.44 -40.77
CA ASP A 367 -26.91 -21.62 -41.64
C ASP A 367 -25.47 -22.00 -42.00
N VAL A 368 -25.06 -23.23 -41.71
CA VAL A 368 -23.66 -23.70 -41.88
C VAL A 368 -23.64 -24.87 -42.87
N GLU A 369 -22.93 -24.70 -43.98
CA GLU A 369 -22.68 -25.77 -44.95
C GLU A 369 -21.40 -26.50 -44.56
N VAL A 370 -21.46 -27.82 -44.43
CA VAL A 370 -20.33 -28.66 -43.99
C VAL A 370 -20.00 -29.75 -45.00
N THR A 371 -18.77 -30.26 -44.96
CA THR A 371 -18.37 -31.37 -45.82
C THR A 371 -19.18 -32.64 -45.51
N PRO A 372 -19.37 -33.54 -46.50
CA PRO A 372 -20.20 -34.74 -46.31
C PRO A 372 -19.72 -35.65 -45.16
N ASP A 373 -18.41 -35.67 -44.91
CA ASP A 373 -17.72 -36.47 -43.90
C ASP A 373 -17.54 -35.75 -42.55
N ALA A 374 -17.88 -34.47 -42.43
CA ALA A 374 -17.74 -33.72 -41.18
C ALA A 374 -18.64 -34.27 -40.07
N ASP A 375 -18.12 -34.34 -38.86
CA ASP A 375 -18.88 -34.62 -37.64
C ASP A 375 -19.64 -33.35 -37.21
N ILE A 376 -20.97 -33.40 -37.22
CA ILE A 376 -21.81 -32.21 -37.02
C ILE A 376 -21.74 -31.76 -35.55
N GLU A 377 -21.76 -32.71 -34.62
CA GLU A 377 -21.69 -32.48 -33.19
C GLU A 377 -20.36 -31.83 -32.80
N ARG A 378 -19.25 -32.33 -33.35
CA ARG A 378 -17.92 -31.73 -33.13
C ARG A 378 -17.80 -30.34 -33.73
N VAL A 379 -18.31 -30.13 -34.95
CA VAL A 379 -18.33 -28.80 -35.58
C VAL A 379 -19.19 -27.83 -34.76
N GLN A 380 -20.35 -28.26 -34.26
CA GLN A 380 -21.21 -27.44 -33.40
C GLN A 380 -20.50 -27.02 -32.10
N ALA A 381 -19.84 -27.97 -31.43
CA ALA A 381 -19.06 -27.69 -30.22
C ALA A 381 -17.94 -26.67 -30.52
N ARG A 382 -17.23 -26.82 -31.65
CA ARG A 382 -16.20 -25.88 -32.05
C ARG A 382 -16.75 -24.49 -32.39
N ILE A 383 -17.91 -24.41 -33.05
CA ILE A 383 -18.60 -23.14 -33.32
C ILE A 383 -18.90 -22.40 -32.01
N TRP A 384 -19.45 -23.08 -31.01
CA TRP A 384 -19.71 -22.47 -29.70
C TRP A 384 -18.42 -21.98 -29.04
N PHE A 385 -17.39 -22.81 -29.01
CA PHE A 385 -16.10 -22.47 -28.43
C PHE A 385 -15.44 -21.24 -29.08
N GLU A 386 -15.44 -21.14 -30.41
CA GLU A 386 -14.85 -19.98 -31.11
C GLU A 386 -15.67 -18.69 -30.92
N ILE A 387 -17.00 -18.80 -30.86
CA ILE A 387 -17.86 -17.64 -30.55
C ILE A 387 -17.64 -17.18 -29.10
N GLU A 388 -17.55 -18.11 -28.15
CA GLU A 388 -17.23 -17.79 -26.76
C GLU A 388 -15.87 -17.11 -26.63
N ASN A 389 -14.83 -17.62 -27.29
CA ASN A 389 -13.52 -16.98 -27.32
C ASN A 389 -13.54 -15.62 -28.01
N TYR A 390 -14.36 -15.42 -29.05
CA TYR A 390 -14.53 -14.11 -29.67
C TYR A 390 -15.24 -13.11 -28.75
N PHE A 391 -16.26 -13.55 -28.01
CA PHE A 391 -17.00 -12.70 -27.07
C PHE A 391 -16.17 -12.36 -25.84
N ASN A 392 -15.47 -13.36 -25.31
CA ASN A 392 -14.66 -13.26 -24.11
C ASN A 392 -13.40 -14.14 -24.21
N PRO A 393 -12.30 -13.59 -24.77
CA PRO A 393 -11.03 -14.27 -24.83
C PRO A 393 -10.48 -14.56 -23.41
N PRO A 394 -10.04 -15.79 -23.10
CA PRO A 394 -9.45 -16.10 -21.80
C PRO A 394 -8.07 -15.44 -21.62
N VAL A 395 -7.76 -15.02 -20.40
CA VAL A 395 -6.42 -14.56 -20.02
C VAL A 395 -5.60 -15.76 -19.55
N SER A 396 -4.52 -16.05 -20.27
CA SER A 396 -3.68 -17.22 -20.02
C SER A 396 -2.51 -16.93 -19.08
N PHE A 397 -2.20 -17.89 -18.21
CA PHE A 397 -0.97 -17.90 -17.42
C PHE A 397 0.14 -18.65 -18.17
N TYR A 398 1.37 -18.17 -18.02
CA TYR A 398 2.58 -18.77 -18.58
C TYR A 398 3.60 -19.06 -17.49
N SER A 399 4.38 -20.12 -17.68
CA SER A 399 5.52 -20.44 -16.82
C SER A 399 6.75 -19.60 -17.17
N LEU A 400 7.66 -19.44 -16.20
CA LEU A 400 8.95 -18.80 -16.45
C LEU A 400 9.73 -19.52 -17.57
N ALA A 401 9.66 -20.85 -17.63
CA ALA A 401 10.36 -21.64 -18.64
C ALA A 401 9.83 -21.38 -20.06
N GLU A 402 8.51 -21.21 -20.23
CA GLU A 402 7.90 -20.86 -21.52
C GLU A 402 8.30 -19.45 -21.95
N MET A 403 8.21 -18.47 -21.05
CA MET A 403 8.60 -17.08 -21.34
C MET A 403 10.07 -16.99 -21.78
N MET A 404 10.95 -17.74 -21.10
CA MET A 404 12.37 -17.83 -21.46
C MET A 404 12.59 -18.57 -22.79
N ALA A 405 11.82 -19.61 -23.08
CA ALA A 405 11.89 -20.34 -24.35
C ALA A 405 11.43 -19.49 -25.54
N GLU A 406 10.51 -18.55 -25.31
CA GLU A 406 10.07 -17.55 -26.30
C GLU A 406 11.08 -16.39 -26.47
N ASN A 407 12.18 -16.36 -25.71
CA ASN A 407 13.18 -15.28 -25.69
C ASN A 407 12.62 -13.92 -25.26
N VAL A 408 11.63 -13.90 -24.35
CA VAL A 408 11.19 -12.66 -23.71
C VAL A 408 12.31 -12.15 -22.78
N PRO A 409 12.72 -10.87 -22.85
CA PRO A 409 13.71 -10.31 -21.94
C PRO A 409 13.29 -10.43 -20.46
N VAL A 410 14.25 -10.63 -19.57
CA VAL A 410 13.98 -10.84 -18.13
C VAL A 410 13.30 -9.62 -17.53
N GLU A 411 13.75 -8.42 -17.93
CA GLU A 411 13.15 -7.15 -17.55
C GLU A 411 11.66 -7.06 -17.93
N ASP A 412 11.25 -7.62 -19.07
CA ASP A 412 9.86 -7.62 -19.53
C ASP A 412 9.02 -8.70 -18.85
N ILE A 413 9.63 -9.84 -18.49
CA ILE A 413 8.97 -10.93 -17.75
C ILE A 413 8.54 -10.45 -16.36
N PHE A 414 9.44 -9.76 -15.65
CA PHE A 414 9.21 -9.27 -14.29
C PHE A 414 8.68 -7.83 -14.24
N ASN A 415 8.30 -7.25 -15.39
CA ASN A 415 7.72 -5.91 -15.44
C ASN A 415 6.28 -5.90 -14.93
N GLY A 416 6.06 -5.27 -13.78
CA GLY A 416 4.75 -5.15 -13.13
C GLY A 416 4.74 -5.82 -11.75
N PRO A 417 3.56 -6.21 -11.26
CA PRO A 417 3.44 -6.74 -9.91
C PRO A 417 3.90 -8.19 -9.79
N GLU A 418 4.29 -8.57 -8.58
CA GLU A 418 4.60 -9.95 -8.24
C GLU A 418 3.32 -10.80 -8.28
N LEU A 419 3.27 -11.79 -9.18
CA LEU A 419 2.16 -12.73 -9.34
C LEU A 419 2.50 -14.10 -8.78
N ASP A 420 1.52 -14.78 -8.19
CA ASP A 420 1.67 -16.09 -7.55
C ASP A 420 1.33 -17.28 -8.43
N ASN A 421 0.55 -17.10 -9.50
CA ASN A 421 0.09 -18.21 -10.34
C ASN A 421 0.70 -18.25 -11.75
N GLY A 422 1.78 -17.49 -11.98
CA GLY A 422 2.53 -17.45 -13.23
C GLY A 422 2.67 -16.04 -13.78
N PHE A 423 2.96 -15.92 -15.08
CA PHE A 423 3.11 -14.64 -15.76
C PHE A 423 1.95 -14.41 -16.74
N ILE A 424 1.54 -13.16 -16.90
CA ILE A 424 0.49 -12.74 -17.83
C ILE A 424 1.08 -11.77 -18.85
N LYS A 425 0.91 -12.07 -20.14
CA LYS A 425 1.40 -11.21 -21.23
C LYS A 425 0.47 -10.02 -21.44
N SER A 426 1.03 -8.85 -21.76
CA SER A 426 0.24 -7.65 -22.04
C SER A 426 -0.73 -7.82 -23.22
N VAL A 427 -0.32 -8.57 -24.26
CA VAL A 427 -1.16 -8.85 -25.44
C VAL A 427 -2.44 -9.60 -25.08
N ASP A 428 -2.37 -10.54 -24.13
CA ASP A 428 -3.55 -11.31 -23.70
C ASP A 428 -4.54 -10.44 -22.93
N LEU A 429 -4.05 -9.48 -22.14
CA LEU A 429 -4.89 -8.47 -21.49
C LEU A 429 -5.56 -7.55 -22.53
N GLU A 430 -4.82 -7.07 -23.53
CA GLU A 430 -5.37 -6.20 -24.59
C GLU A 430 -6.50 -6.90 -25.38
N ASN A 431 -6.31 -8.18 -25.71
CA ASN A 431 -7.32 -8.99 -26.39
C ASN A 431 -8.57 -9.21 -25.53
N ALA A 432 -8.40 -9.39 -24.22
CA ALA A 432 -9.49 -9.64 -23.27
C ALA A 432 -10.12 -8.34 -22.74
N THR A 433 -10.11 -7.24 -23.50
CA THR A 433 -10.79 -5.98 -23.16
C THR A 433 -12.30 -6.06 -23.44
N LEU A 434 -13.12 -5.27 -22.74
CA LEU A 434 -14.58 -5.26 -22.94
C LEU A 434 -14.95 -4.80 -24.35
N LYS A 435 -15.65 -5.66 -25.09
CA LYS A 435 -16.10 -5.37 -26.45
C LYS A 435 -17.35 -4.51 -26.46
N LYS A 436 -17.26 -3.32 -27.05
CA LYS A 436 -18.41 -2.41 -27.26
C LYS A 436 -19.28 -2.78 -28.45
N VAL A 437 -18.69 -3.43 -29.47
CA VAL A 437 -19.38 -3.78 -30.72
C VAL A 437 -19.00 -5.20 -31.14
N LEU A 438 -20.00 -6.03 -31.41
CA LEU A 438 -19.84 -7.34 -32.01
C LEU A 438 -20.09 -7.25 -33.52
N ARG A 439 -19.17 -7.80 -34.32
CA ARG A 439 -19.26 -7.77 -35.78
C ARG A 439 -19.50 -9.18 -36.33
N THR A 440 -20.53 -9.32 -37.15
CA THR A 440 -20.85 -10.61 -37.78
C THR A 440 -19.78 -11.06 -38.76
N SER A 441 -19.07 -10.13 -39.42
CA SER A 441 -17.95 -10.43 -40.32
C SER A 441 -16.82 -11.19 -39.63
N ASP A 442 -16.49 -10.80 -38.40
CA ASP A 442 -15.39 -11.40 -37.65
C ASP A 442 -15.77 -12.83 -37.24
N ILE A 443 -17.02 -13.01 -36.78
CA ILE A 443 -17.57 -14.32 -36.45
C ILE A 443 -17.58 -15.22 -37.68
N ILE A 444 -18.07 -14.74 -38.84
CA ILE A 444 -18.08 -15.53 -40.08
C ILE A 444 -16.66 -16.00 -40.43
N ASN A 445 -15.66 -15.11 -40.36
CA ASN A 445 -14.28 -15.48 -40.66
C ASN A 445 -13.77 -16.57 -39.70
N LEU A 446 -14.03 -16.45 -38.39
CA LEU A 446 -13.65 -17.45 -37.40
C LEU A 446 -14.34 -18.80 -37.65
N LEU A 447 -15.63 -18.79 -37.97
CA LEU A 447 -16.37 -20.03 -38.23
C LEU A 447 -15.92 -20.72 -39.54
N MET A 448 -15.48 -19.96 -40.54
CA MET A 448 -14.94 -20.48 -41.80
C MET A 448 -13.57 -21.16 -41.65
N GLU A 449 -12.84 -20.88 -40.57
CA GLU A 449 -11.55 -21.53 -40.27
C GLU A 449 -11.72 -22.93 -39.63
N ILE A 450 -12.94 -23.28 -39.19
CA ILE A 450 -13.23 -24.58 -38.58
C ILE A 450 -13.16 -25.69 -39.65
N GLU A 451 -12.37 -26.72 -39.37
CA GLU A 451 -12.24 -27.89 -40.24
C GLU A 451 -13.62 -28.53 -40.51
N GLY A 452 -13.96 -28.68 -41.80
CA GLY A 452 -15.24 -29.23 -42.24
C GLY A 452 -16.31 -28.19 -42.57
N VAL A 453 -16.13 -26.90 -42.28
CA VAL A 453 -17.05 -25.83 -42.69
C VAL A 453 -16.71 -25.34 -44.11
N ILE A 454 -17.70 -25.29 -44.99
CA ILE A 454 -17.60 -24.82 -46.38
C ILE A 454 -18.11 -23.39 -46.52
N ALA A 455 -19.24 -23.07 -45.89
CA ALA A 455 -19.87 -21.77 -45.96
C ALA A 455 -20.71 -21.48 -44.71
N VAL A 456 -20.77 -20.20 -44.33
CA VAL A 456 -21.69 -19.71 -43.29
C VAL A 456 -22.57 -18.63 -43.92
N SER A 457 -23.89 -18.78 -43.79
CA SER A 457 -24.88 -17.88 -44.38
C SER A 457 -25.97 -17.49 -43.38
N ASN A 458 -26.68 -16.40 -43.67
CA ASN A 458 -27.77 -15.87 -42.83
C ASN A 458 -27.42 -15.66 -41.34
N LEU A 459 -26.16 -15.31 -41.03
CA LEU A 459 -25.75 -15.09 -39.65
C LEU A 459 -26.44 -13.85 -39.07
N MET A 460 -27.17 -14.05 -37.98
CA MET A 460 -27.85 -13.01 -37.21
C MET A 460 -27.49 -13.13 -35.74
N ILE A 461 -27.33 -11.98 -35.08
CA ILE A 461 -27.07 -11.90 -33.64
C ILE A 461 -28.15 -11.05 -32.94
N SER A 462 -28.63 -11.52 -31.81
CA SER A 462 -29.71 -10.87 -31.04
C SER A 462 -29.33 -10.84 -29.56
N LYS A 463 -29.56 -9.72 -28.87
CA LYS A 463 -29.26 -9.58 -27.45
C LYS A 463 -30.51 -9.62 -26.57
N TYR A 464 -30.34 -10.06 -25.34
CA TYR A 464 -31.39 -10.26 -24.35
C TYR A 464 -31.13 -9.45 -23.08
N ASP A 465 -32.20 -9.00 -22.42
CA ASP A 465 -32.13 -8.29 -21.13
C ASP A 465 -32.09 -9.25 -19.93
N ASN A 466 -32.03 -8.68 -18.72
CA ASN A 466 -31.97 -9.43 -17.46
C ASN A 466 -33.24 -10.27 -17.18
N GLU A 467 -34.38 -9.98 -17.83
CA GLU A 467 -35.59 -10.79 -17.74
C GLU A 467 -35.65 -11.86 -18.86
N GLY A 468 -34.73 -11.82 -19.82
CA GLY A 468 -34.66 -12.72 -20.96
C GLY A 468 -35.47 -12.24 -22.16
N ASN A 469 -35.93 -10.99 -22.21
CA ASN A 469 -36.61 -10.41 -23.38
C ASN A 469 -35.58 -9.93 -24.42
N ILE A 470 -35.95 -9.94 -25.70
CA ILE A 470 -35.09 -9.42 -26.77
C ILE A 470 -35.04 -7.89 -26.70
N VAL A 471 -33.83 -7.33 -26.66
CA VAL A 471 -33.63 -5.88 -26.67
C VAL A 471 -33.67 -5.36 -28.11
N LYS A 472 -34.53 -4.39 -28.35
CA LYS A 472 -34.63 -3.69 -29.64
C LYS A 472 -33.83 -2.39 -29.62
N GLY A 473 -33.44 -1.87 -30.78
CA GLY A 473 -32.75 -0.57 -30.87
C GLY A 473 -31.25 -0.60 -30.57
N ALA A 474 -30.59 -1.77 -30.68
CA ALA A 474 -29.15 -1.91 -30.51
C ALA A 474 -28.43 -2.52 -31.73
N ALA A 475 -29.19 -2.83 -32.79
CA ALA A 475 -28.74 -3.58 -33.95
C ALA A 475 -28.61 -2.67 -35.19
N ASP A 476 -27.51 -2.83 -35.93
CA ASP A 476 -27.20 -2.21 -37.23
C ASP A 476 -27.58 -0.71 -37.33
N PRO A 477 -26.95 0.18 -36.54
CA PRO A 477 -27.24 1.61 -36.61
C PRO A 477 -26.81 2.21 -37.95
N VAL A 478 -27.47 3.30 -38.33
CA VAL A 478 -27.14 4.07 -39.53
C VAL A 478 -26.49 5.39 -39.12
N TRP A 479 -25.37 5.72 -39.75
CA TRP A 479 -24.70 7.01 -39.55
C TRP A 479 -25.50 8.15 -40.18
N ILE A 480 -25.92 9.11 -39.36
CA ILE A 480 -26.60 10.34 -39.81
C ILE A 480 -25.93 11.51 -39.10
N VAL A 481 -25.24 12.38 -39.86
CA VAL A 481 -24.62 13.63 -39.34
C VAL A 481 -23.79 13.41 -38.06
N LYS A 482 -22.75 12.57 -38.14
CA LYS A 482 -21.83 12.22 -37.04
C LYS A 482 -22.45 11.56 -35.80
N GLU A 483 -23.73 11.22 -35.83
CA GLU A 483 -24.40 10.46 -34.77
C GLU A 483 -24.91 9.11 -35.30
N LEU A 484 -24.92 8.11 -34.41
CA LEU A 484 -25.48 6.80 -34.68
C LEU A 484 -26.99 6.84 -34.43
N LYS A 485 -27.79 6.59 -35.47
CA LYS A 485 -29.24 6.44 -35.32
C LYS A 485 -29.60 4.96 -35.28
N PHE A 486 -30.22 4.54 -34.17
CA PHE A 486 -30.72 3.19 -33.96
C PHE A 486 -32.20 3.07 -34.38
N ASP A 487 -32.58 1.91 -34.93
CA ASP A 487 -33.97 1.58 -35.24
C ASP A 487 -34.62 0.88 -34.04
N GLU A 488 -35.55 1.58 -33.37
CA GLU A 488 -36.26 1.10 -32.17
C GLU A 488 -37.05 -0.21 -32.39
N ASN A 489 -37.36 -0.57 -33.64
CA ASN A 489 -38.09 -1.81 -33.94
C ASN A 489 -37.17 -2.97 -34.30
N LYS A 490 -35.89 -2.71 -34.56
CA LYS A 490 -34.94 -3.74 -35.00
C LYS A 490 -34.39 -4.52 -33.80
N SER A 491 -34.57 -5.85 -33.85
CA SER A 491 -34.25 -6.77 -32.75
C SER A 491 -33.03 -7.64 -32.99
N SER A 492 -32.60 -7.80 -34.25
CA SER A 492 -31.47 -8.66 -34.64
C SER A 492 -30.55 -7.91 -35.59
N ALA A 493 -29.24 -8.05 -35.38
CA ALA A 493 -28.21 -7.45 -36.20
C ALA A 493 -27.72 -8.45 -37.26
N SER A 494 -27.60 -7.96 -38.49
CA SER A 494 -26.95 -8.67 -39.60
C SER A 494 -25.48 -8.29 -39.74
N TRP A 495 -25.05 -7.16 -39.18
CA TRP A 495 -23.71 -6.60 -39.33
C TRP A 495 -23.05 -6.26 -38.00
N GLN A 496 -23.70 -5.44 -37.19
CA GLN A 496 -23.13 -4.85 -35.98
C GLN A 496 -24.14 -4.82 -34.83
N LEU A 497 -23.75 -5.36 -33.68
CA LEU A 497 -24.53 -5.33 -32.45
C LEU A 497 -23.78 -4.55 -31.38
N TYR A 498 -24.43 -3.56 -30.78
CA TYR A 498 -23.85 -2.72 -29.74
C TYR A 498 -24.17 -3.28 -28.35
N ILE A 499 -23.11 -3.48 -27.57
CA ILE A 499 -23.16 -3.92 -26.18
C ILE A 499 -23.20 -2.69 -25.29
N LYS A 500 -23.96 -2.76 -24.19
CA LYS A 500 -24.02 -1.67 -23.20
C LYS A 500 -22.63 -1.45 -22.58
N ASP A 501 -22.28 -0.19 -22.31
CA ASP A 501 -21.00 0.11 -21.64
C ASP A 501 -20.89 -0.64 -20.30
N LEU A 502 -19.67 -1.07 -19.96
CA LEU A 502 -19.36 -1.86 -18.76
C LEU A 502 -20.04 -3.24 -18.68
N HIS A 503 -20.56 -3.75 -19.81
CA HIS A 503 -21.11 -5.10 -19.89
C HIS A 503 -20.26 -6.00 -20.79
N GLN A 504 -20.29 -7.29 -20.48
CA GLN A 504 -19.61 -8.34 -21.24
C GLN A 504 -20.66 -9.21 -21.96
N PRO A 505 -20.47 -9.48 -23.26
CA PRO A 505 -21.36 -10.37 -23.99
C PRO A 505 -21.10 -11.83 -23.58
N ARG A 506 -22.17 -12.59 -23.32
CA ARG A 506 -22.13 -14.05 -23.11
C ARG A 506 -22.93 -14.75 -24.18
N LEU A 507 -22.42 -15.89 -24.65
CA LEU A 507 -23.13 -16.69 -25.64
C LEU A 507 -24.35 -17.34 -24.99
N TYR A 508 -25.54 -17.02 -25.50
CA TYR A 508 -26.76 -17.63 -25.02
C TYR A 508 -27.00 -18.96 -25.75
N LEU A 509 -26.39 -20.04 -25.23
CA LEU A 509 -26.39 -21.38 -25.84
C LEU A 509 -27.82 -21.89 -26.12
N ASN A 510 -28.71 -21.80 -25.13
CA ASN A 510 -30.08 -22.33 -25.20
C ASN A 510 -30.91 -21.72 -26.35
N PHE A 511 -30.62 -20.48 -26.73
CA PHE A 511 -31.33 -19.73 -27.79
C PHE A 511 -30.54 -19.58 -29.09
N SER A 512 -29.28 -19.97 -29.11
CA SER A 512 -28.49 -20.02 -30.33
C SER A 512 -28.93 -21.20 -31.20
N ARG A 513 -29.03 -20.99 -32.50
CA ARG A 513 -29.57 -21.98 -33.45
C ARG A 513 -28.72 -22.04 -34.70
N PHE A 514 -28.07 -23.18 -34.90
CA PHE A 514 -27.30 -23.47 -36.11
C PHE A 514 -27.99 -24.60 -36.88
N LEU A 515 -28.19 -24.37 -38.18
CA LEU A 515 -28.75 -25.36 -39.09
C LEU A 515 -27.65 -25.83 -40.03
N PHE A 516 -27.36 -27.12 -40.02
CA PHE A 516 -26.28 -27.68 -40.82
C PHE A 516 -26.80 -28.23 -42.14
N TYR A 517 -26.09 -27.96 -43.24
CA TYR A 517 -26.41 -28.52 -44.54
C TYR A 517 -25.31 -29.45 -45.02
N LYS A 518 -25.68 -30.68 -45.39
CA LYS A 518 -24.81 -31.62 -46.12
C LYS A 518 -25.42 -31.91 -47.47
N ASN A 519 -24.73 -31.53 -48.55
CA ASN A 519 -25.22 -31.66 -49.93
C ASN A 519 -26.63 -31.05 -50.12
N GLY A 520 -26.91 -29.92 -49.46
CA GLY A 520 -28.20 -29.22 -49.50
C GLY A 520 -29.32 -29.83 -48.65
N LEU A 521 -29.06 -30.87 -47.85
CA LEU A 521 -30.02 -31.43 -46.90
C LEU A 521 -29.78 -30.90 -45.48
N PRO A 522 -30.83 -30.45 -44.75
CA PRO A 522 -30.68 -29.92 -43.40
C PRO A 522 -30.55 -31.04 -42.34
N PHE A 523 -29.66 -30.84 -41.38
CA PHE A 523 -29.42 -31.70 -40.23
C PHE A 523 -29.40 -30.87 -38.95
N HIS A 524 -29.87 -31.47 -37.85
CA HIS A 524 -29.78 -30.89 -36.51
C HIS A 524 -28.73 -31.65 -35.69
N PRO A 525 -27.84 -30.94 -34.98
CA PRO A 525 -26.86 -31.58 -34.11
C PRO A 525 -27.56 -32.22 -32.92
N ARG A 526 -26.99 -33.31 -32.42
CA ARG A 526 -27.31 -33.82 -31.09
C ARG A 526 -26.68 -32.92 -30.01
N MET A 527 -27.53 -32.21 -29.26
CA MET A 527 -27.09 -31.20 -28.31
C MET A 527 -26.36 -31.79 -27.09
N ASP A 528 -26.73 -32.99 -26.66
CA ASP A 528 -26.07 -33.72 -25.57
C ASP A 528 -24.60 -33.99 -25.88
N GLU A 529 -24.33 -34.58 -27.04
CA GLU A 529 -22.98 -34.92 -27.49
C GLU A 529 -22.13 -33.68 -27.83
N ALA A 530 -22.76 -32.65 -28.41
CA ALA A 530 -22.09 -31.38 -28.67
C ALA A 530 -21.72 -30.65 -27.36
N SER A 531 -22.57 -30.69 -26.33
CA SER A 531 -22.27 -30.10 -25.01
C SER A 531 -21.14 -30.84 -24.30
N ASP A 532 -21.12 -32.17 -24.32
CA ASP A 532 -20.02 -32.97 -23.74
C ASP A 532 -18.68 -32.65 -24.44
N THR A 533 -18.71 -32.51 -25.77
CA THR A 533 -17.54 -32.13 -26.56
C THR A 533 -17.08 -30.70 -26.26
N LEU A 534 -18.02 -29.77 -26.04
CA LEU A 534 -17.70 -28.39 -25.64
C LEU A 534 -16.99 -28.38 -24.28
N THR A 535 -17.46 -29.15 -23.30
CA THR A 535 -16.79 -29.29 -22.00
C THR A 535 -15.38 -29.84 -22.14
N GLN A 536 -15.16 -30.80 -23.05
CA GLN A 536 -13.79 -31.26 -23.36
C GLN A 536 -12.92 -30.14 -23.94
N LEU A 537 -13.43 -29.36 -24.90
CA LEU A 537 -12.71 -28.23 -25.49
C LEU A 537 -12.37 -27.15 -24.45
N HIS A 538 -13.28 -26.88 -23.51
CA HIS A 538 -13.00 -26.01 -22.38
C HIS A 538 -11.84 -26.55 -21.55
N GLY A 539 -11.86 -27.82 -21.17
CA GLY A 539 -10.78 -28.44 -20.38
C GLY A 539 -9.42 -28.49 -21.10
N GLU A 540 -9.40 -28.59 -22.43
CA GLU A 540 -8.17 -28.52 -23.24
C GLU A 540 -7.61 -27.10 -23.35
N ALA A 541 -8.50 -26.09 -23.38
CA ALA A 541 -8.13 -24.68 -23.48
C ALA A 541 -7.83 -24.04 -22.12
N GLU A 542 -8.36 -24.60 -21.04
CA GLU A 542 -8.19 -24.12 -19.69
C GLU A 542 -6.72 -24.25 -19.27
N ARG A 543 -6.08 -23.10 -19.03
CA ARG A 543 -4.75 -23.04 -18.45
C ARG A 543 -4.88 -22.72 -16.97
N PRO A 544 -4.66 -23.71 -16.08
CA PRO A 544 -4.86 -23.50 -14.67
C PRO A 544 -3.83 -22.53 -14.10
N LYS A 545 -4.23 -21.84 -13.04
CA LYS A 545 -3.35 -21.05 -12.17
C LYS A 545 -2.23 -21.95 -11.62
N PHE A 546 -0.98 -21.59 -11.87
CA PHE A 546 0.17 -22.44 -11.55
C PHE A 546 0.80 -22.11 -10.19
N THR A 547 0.25 -22.66 -9.10
CA THR A 547 0.72 -22.32 -7.75
C THR A 547 2.13 -22.87 -7.41
N ASN A 548 2.53 -24.00 -8.01
CA ASN A 548 3.73 -24.77 -7.62
C ASN A 548 4.91 -24.71 -8.61
N MET A 549 4.92 -23.77 -9.55
CA MET A 549 6.02 -23.66 -10.53
C MET A 549 7.18 -22.79 -10.04
N GLN A 550 8.33 -22.90 -10.71
CA GLN A 550 9.46 -22.02 -10.49
C GLN A 550 9.10 -20.59 -10.92
N LYS A 551 9.04 -19.67 -9.95
CA LYS A 551 8.62 -18.27 -10.14
C LYS A 551 9.79 -17.30 -10.33
N ASP A 552 11.02 -17.78 -10.17
CA ASP A 552 12.21 -16.95 -10.15
C ASP A 552 13.41 -17.67 -10.77
N LEU A 553 14.39 -16.89 -11.20
CA LEU A 553 15.63 -17.40 -11.75
C LEU A 553 16.46 -18.08 -10.64
N PRO A 554 17.07 -19.25 -10.92
CA PRO A 554 17.85 -19.94 -9.91
C PRO A 554 19.12 -19.13 -9.58
N VAL A 555 19.34 -18.85 -8.30
CA VAL A 555 20.57 -18.20 -7.84
C VAL A 555 21.73 -19.20 -7.96
N PRO A 556 22.85 -18.86 -8.63
CA PRO A 556 23.98 -19.78 -8.78
C PRO A 556 24.60 -20.14 -7.43
N GLY A 557 24.55 -21.41 -7.04
CA GLY A 557 25.28 -21.93 -5.89
C GLY A 557 26.76 -22.14 -6.20
N GLY A 558 27.63 -21.82 -5.24
CA GLY A 558 29.06 -22.11 -5.32
C GLY A 558 29.48 -23.25 -4.40
N THR A 559 30.72 -23.72 -4.58
CA THR A 559 31.37 -24.70 -3.71
C THR A 559 32.45 -24.00 -2.90
N PHE A 560 32.39 -24.12 -1.57
CA PHE A 560 33.40 -23.54 -0.71
C PHE A 560 34.79 -24.07 -1.07
N ALA A 561 35.74 -23.15 -1.27
CA ALA A 561 37.13 -23.45 -1.46
C ALA A 561 37.97 -22.69 -0.43
N ASN A 562 38.76 -23.40 0.36
CA ASN A 562 39.69 -22.78 1.31
C ASN A 562 40.86 -22.12 0.56
N THR A 563 40.66 -20.89 0.10
CA THR A 563 41.67 -20.10 -0.62
C THR A 563 42.70 -19.48 0.32
N GLY A 564 42.45 -19.45 1.63
CA GLY A 564 43.32 -18.87 2.66
C GLY A 564 44.34 -19.85 3.27
N ASP A 565 44.35 -21.10 2.84
CA ASP A 565 45.39 -22.07 3.24
C ASP A 565 46.76 -21.66 2.67
N TYR A 566 47.82 -21.75 3.46
CA TYR A 566 49.11 -21.17 3.09
C TYR A 566 50.26 -22.16 3.27
N TYR A 567 51.02 -22.36 2.19
CA TYR A 567 52.23 -23.17 2.21
C TYR A 567 53.47 -22.25 2.18
N PRO A 568 54.33 -22.25 3.22
CA PRO A 568 55.47 -21.33 3.30
C PRO A 568 56.46 -21.46 2.13
N VAL A 569 56.90 -20.33 1.58
CA VAL A 569 57.86 -20.25 0.47
C VAL A 569 59.20 -20.85 0.88
N GLN A 570 59.62 -20.62 2.11
CA GLN A 570 60.84 -21.18 2.70
C GLN A 570 60.88 -22.72 2.64
N TYR A 571 59.74 -23.42 2.55
CA TYR A 571 59.68 -24.88 2.42
C TYR A 571 59.91 -25.39 1.00
N SER A 572 59.80 -24.48 0.02
CA SER A 572 60.08 -24.77 -1.39
C SER A 572 61.57 -24.63 -1.74
N LEU A 573 62.38 -24.11 -0.80
CA LEU A 573 63.82 -23.94 -1.01
C LEU A 573 64.58 -25.26 -0.80
N PRO A 574 65.77 -25.42 -1.40
CA PRO A 574 66.61 -26.59 -1.18
C PRO A 574 67.02 -26.76 0.29
N VAL A 575 67.10 -28.02 0.75
CA VAL A 575 67.43 -28.36 2.16
C VAL A 575 68.78 -27.77 2.62
N THR A 576 69.70 -27.50 1.70
CA THR A 576 71.02 -26.87 1.98
C THR A 576 70.92 -25.48 2.61
N TYR A 577 69.80 -24.77 2.41
CA TYR A 577 69.56 -23.45 3.01
C TYR A 577 69.27 -23.54 4.50
N GLY A 578 68.85 -24.71 5.01
CA GLY A 578 68.58 -24.92 6.44
C GLY A 578 67.30 -24.27 6.96
N VAL A 579 66.46 -23.74 6.06
CA VAL A 579 65.21 -23.04 6.41
C VAL A 579 63.95 -23.93 6.35
N ASN A 580 64.08 -25.11 5.74
CA ASN A 580 63.03 -26.14 5.66
C ASN A 580 62.65 -26.74 7.03
N PRO A 581 61.52 -27.48 7.11
CA PRO A 581 61.10 -28.16 8.36
C PRO A 581 62.13 -29.17 8.88
N VAL A 582 62.92 -29.77 7.99
CA VAL A 582 64.02 -30.70 8.32
C VAL A 582 65.14 -30.00 9.10
N GLY A 583 65.32 -28.68 8.89
CA GLY A 583 66.33 -27.87 9.57
C GLY A 583 67.77 -28.22 9.21
N LEU A 584 68.71 -27.71 10.00
CA LEU A 584 70.13 -28.02 9.92
C LEU A 584 70.47 -29.25 10.78
N PRO A 585 71.44 -30.09 10.39
CA PRO A 585 71.95 -31.16 11.24
C PRO A 585 72.44 -30.67 12.61
N SER A 586 72.31 -31.50 13.64
CA SER A 586 72.64 -31.14 15.04
C SER A 586 74.12 -30.83 15.32
N HIS A 587 75.03 -31.15 14.38
CA HIS A 587 76.48 -30.94 14.50
C HIS A 587 76.97 -29.65 13.81
N VAL A 588 76.06 -28.82 13.32
CA VAL A 588 76.37 -27.58 12.59
C VAL A 588 76.73 -26.44 13.56
N SER A 589 77.68 -25.57 13.16
CA SER A 589 78.18 -24.47 13.99
C SER A 589 77.11 -23.44 14.39
N GLU A 590 77.28 -22.79 15.54
CA GLU A 590 76.37 -21.72 16.01
C GLU A 590 76.24 -20.59 14.99
N GLN A 591 77.34 -20.23 14.31
CA GLN A 591 77.32 -19.23 13.23
C GLN A 591 76.36 -19.65 12.10
N ARG A 592 76.44 -20.90 11.63
CA ARG A 592 75.58 -21.37 10.55
C ARG A 592 74.11 -21.49 10.97
N GLN A 593 73.85 -21.79 12.24
CA GLN A 593 72.51 -21.72 12.82
C GLN A 593 71.98 -20.27 12.83
N ALA A 594 72.81 -19.29 13.20
CA ALA A 594 72.46 -17.88 13.17
C ALA A 594 72.19 -17.35 11.75
N GLU A 595 73.01 -17.75 10.76
CA GLU A 595 72.81 -17.41 9.34
C GLU A 595 71.49 -17.96 8.80
N ALA A 596 71.13 -19.20 9.15
CA ALA A 596 69.84 -19.78 8.75
C ALA A 596 68.67 -19.03 9.40
N LYS A 597 68.79 -18.62 10.66
CA LYS A 597 67.78 -17.78 11.35
C LYS A 597 67.65 -16.40 10.69
N GLN A 598 68.77 -15.79 10.31
CA GLN A 598 68.77 -14.50 9.60
C GLN A 598 68.05 -14.62 8.25
N LEU A 599 68.30 -15.70 7.49
CA LEU A 599 67.59 -15.95 6.24
C LEU A 599 66.09 -16.19 6.47
N LYS A 600 65.69 -16.95 7.49
CA LYS A 600 64.27 -17.10 7.84
C LYS A 600 63.62 -15.75 8.14
N ALA A 601 64.29 -14.90 8.92
CA ALA A 601 63.79 -13.56 9.24
C ALA A 601 63.64 -12.67 7.98
N TYR A 602 64.58 -12.79 7.03
CA TYR A 602 64.49 -12.10 5.74
C TYR A 602 63.30 -12.58 4.90
N LEU A 603 63.09 -13.90 4.81
CA LEU A 603 61.97 -14.48 4.06
C LEU A 603 60.61 -14.15 4.66
N LEU A 604 60.53 -13.98 5.99
CA LEU A 604 59.28 -13.72 6.71
C LEU A 604 58.51 -12.49 6.19
N ILE A 605 59.22 -11.47 5.69
CA ILE A 605 58.58 -10.28 5.08
C ILE A 605 57.75 -10.70 3.85
N TYR A 606 58.32 -11.53 2.99
CA TYR A 606 57.63 -12.04 1.80
C TYR A 606 56.52 -13.03 2.16
N GLU A 607 56.76 -13.88 3.17
CA GLU A 607 55.74 -14.78 3.71
C GLU A 607 54.51 -13.99 4.18
N GLN A 608 54.71 -12.88 4.90
CA GLN A 608 53.61 -12.05 5.40
C GLN A 608 52.85 -11.34 4.27
N LEU A 609 53.55 -10.83 3.25
CA LEU A 609 52.90 -10.21 2.09
C LEU A 609 52.03 -11.22 1.32
N LEU A 610 52.55 -12.42 1.08
CA LEU A 610 51.81 -13.49 0.40
C LEU A 610 50.66 -14.00 1.27
N GLY A 611 50.92 -14.28 2.55
CA GLY A 611 49.91 -14.70 3.51
C GLY A 611 48.75 -13.71 3.60
N ASN A 612 49.04 -12.41 3.65
CA ASN A 612 48.01 -11.36 3.62
C ASN A 612 47.23 -11.36 2.30
N ALA A 613 47.89 -11.59 1.15
CA ALA A 613 47.19 -11.70 -0.13
C ALA A 613 46.24 -12.90 -0.19
N PHE A 614 46.63 -14.06 0.33
CA PHE A 614 45.76 -15.23 0.45
C PHE A 614 44.61 -14.97 1.44
N ALA A 615 44.89 -14.32 2.57
CA ALA A 615 43.88 -13.92 3.54
C ALA A 615 42.88 -12.91 2.94
N GLN A 616 43.34 -12.00 2.07
CA GLN A 616 42.48 -11.06 1.38
C GLN A 616 41.49 -11.78 0.45
N ILE A 617 41.96 -12.78 -0.30
CA ILE A 617 41.10 -13.57 -1.22
C ILE A 617 40.10 -14.41 -0.45
N SER A 618 40.50 -15.02 0.67
CA SER A 618 39.59 -15.84 1.48
C SER A 618 38.48 -15.05 2.16
N ASN A 619 38.64 -13.72 2.28
CA ASN A 619 37.67 -12.84 2.93
C ASN A 619 37.03 -11.84 1.93
N VAL A 620 37.04 -12.13 0.62
CA VAL A 620 36.36 -11.25 -0.37
C VAL A 620 34.86 -11.14 -0.11
N SER A 621 34.23 -12.22 0.37
CA SER A 621 32.82 -12.23 0.77
C SER A 621 32.53 -11.18 1.86
N GLU A 622 33.45 -10.98 2.80
CA GLU A 622 33.32 -9.98 3.86
C GLU A 622 33.31 -8.54 3.34
N LEU A 623 34.07 -8.25 2.27
CA LEU A 623 34.15 -6.92 1.69
C LEU A 623 32.81 -6.44 1.11
N LEU A 624 32.07 -7.37 0.50
CA LEU A 624 30.78 -7.13 -0.13
C LEU A 624 29.60 -7.42 0.82
N SER A 625 29.88 -7.93 2.02
CA SER A 625 28.87 -8.29 3.01
C SER A 625 28.09 -7.08 3.53
N LEU A 626 26.83 -7.28 3.87
CA LEU A 626 25.95 -6.38 4.60
C LEU A 626 25.96 -6.63 6.12
N ARG A 627 26.93 -7.39 6.63
CA ARG A 627 27.07 -7.60 8.07
C ARG A 627 27.68 -6.35 8.75
N PRO A 628 27.07 -5.86 9.84
CA PRO A 628 27.62 -4.74 10.61
C PRO A 628 28.88 -5.15 11.41
N THR A 629 29.09 -6.46 11.64
CA THR A 629 30.22 -6.98 12.42
C THR A 629 31.56 -6.91 11.69
N VAL A 630 31.58 -6.52 10.42
CA VAL A 630 32.84 -6.37 9.65
C VAL A 630 33.59 -5.15 10.17
N ASP A 631 34.76 -5.37 10.77
CA ASP A 631 35.56 -4.34 11.44
C ASP A 631 36.83 -3.92 10.65
N ARG A 632 37.08 -4.57 9.51
CA ARG A 632 38.31 -4.43 8.69
C ARG A 632 38.07 -4.75 7.21
N THR A 633 38.88 -4.16 6.33
CA THR A 633 38.88 -4.43 4.88
C THR A 633 40.22 -4.95 4.36
N TYR A 634 41.29 -4.86 5.15
CA TYR A 634 42.53 -5.58 4.91
C TYR A 634 42.66 -6.74 5.89
N PHE A 635 42.81 -7.94 5.34
CA PHE A 635 42.93 -9.17 6.13
C PHE A 635 44.39 -9.61 6.21
N VAL A 636 44.80 -10.02 7.39
CA VAL A 636 46.16 -10.50 7.64
C VAL A 636 46.16 -11.99 8.00
N LYS A 637 47.21 -12.69 7.59
CA LYS A 637 47.44 -14.08 8.02
C LYS A 637 48.30 -14.08 9.26
N GLU A 638 47.81 -14.68 10.33
CA GLU A 638 48.63 -14.95 11.51
C GLU A 638 49.51 -16.19 11.26
N PHE A 639 50.80 -16.05 11.51
CA PHE A 639 51.76 -17.14 11.48
C PHE A 639 52.12 -17.58 12.89
N SER A 640 52.39 -18.88 13.03
CA SER A 640 52.74 -19.50 14.30
C SER A 640 53.77 -20.61 14.09
N LYS A 641 54.29 -21.17 15.19
CA LYS A 641 55.23 -22.31 15.16
C LYS A 641 54.65 -23.56 14.49
N GLU A 642 53.32 -23.71 14.47
CA GLU A 642 52.64 -24.82 13.80
C GLU A 642 52.75 -24.73 12.28
N LEU A 643 52.75 -23.51 11.72
CA LEU A 643 52.90 -23.31 10.28
C LEU A 643 54.37 -23.14 9.87
N ILE A 644 55.14 -22.39 10.65
CA ILE A 644 56.55 -22.08 10.41
C ILE A 644 57.42 -22.61 11.55
N VAL A 645 58.21 -23.67 11.28
CA VAL A 645 59.10 -24.26 12.29
C VAL A 645 60.16 -23.24 12.73
N GLY A 646 60.21 -22.95 14.04
CA GLY A 646 61.14 -22.00 14.65
C GLY A 646 60.71 -20.53 14.55
N TYR A 647 59.42 -20.26 14.29
CA TYR A 647 58.84 -18.90 14.26
C TYR A 647 59.14 -18.09 15.53
N ASP A 648 58.86 -18.69 16.71
CA ASP A 648 59.05 -18.03 18.02
C ASP A 648 60.51 -17.64 18.31
N GLU A 649 61.47 -18.22 17.59
CA GLU A 649 62.90 -17.92 17.76
C GLU A 649 63.36 -16.69 16.98
N ILE A 650 62.59 -16.26 15.98
CA ILE A 650 62.93 -15.15 15.07
C ILE A 650 61.96 -13.96 15.19
N THR A 651 60.83 -14.14 15.88
CA THR A 651 59.84 -13.08 16.11
C THR A 651 59.74 -12.68 17.57
N SER A 652 59.45 -11.39 17.82
CA SER A 652 59.14 -10.90 19.16
C SER A 652 57.71 -11.29 19.57
N SER A 653 57.49 -11.54 20.86
CA SER A 653 56.15 -11.72 21.44
C SER A 653 55.24 -10.49 21.28
N LEU A 654 55.80 -9.35 20.88
CA LEU A 654 55.06 -8.12 20.55
C LEU A 654 54.38 -8.19 19.16
N LEU A 655 54.80 -9.10 18.29
CA LEU A 655 54.26 -9.27 16.93
C LEU A 655 53.11 -10.28 16.96
N ASN A 656 51.96 -9.84 17.49
CA ASN A 656 50.73 -10.63 17.55
C ASN A 656 49.73 -10.18 16.46
N LYS A 657 48.64 -10.93 16.30
CA LYS A 657 47.59 -10.64 15.31
C LYS A 657 47.09 -9.19 15.38
N THR A 658 46.76 -8.68 16.57
CA THR A 658 46.27 -7.30 16.76
C THR A 658 47.30 -6.25 16.31
N ALA A 659 48.59 -6.48 16.57
CA ALA A 659 49.65 -5.59 16.10
C ALA A 659 49.78 -5.61 14.57
N LEU A 660 49.74 -6.80 13.95
CA LEU A 660 49.77 -6.95 12.48
C LEU A 660 48.57 -6.27 11.83
N GLU A 661 47.40 -6.46 12.40
CA GLU A 661 46.15 -5.84 11.99
C GLU A 661 46.21 -4.31 12.06
N GLY A 662 46.73 -3.76 13.16
CA GLY A 662 46.92 -2.31 13.33
C GLY A 662 48.00 -1.70 12.41
N MET A 663 48.94 -2.52 11.92
CA MET A 663 49.90 -2.11 10.88
C MET A 663 49.31 -2.16 9.48
N ALA A 664 48.39 -3.09 9.22
CA ALA A 664 47.80 -3.30 7.89
C ALA A 664 46.71 -2.27 7.57
N GLU A 665 45.92 -1.84 8.56
CA GLU A 665 44.82 -0.91 8.34
C GLU A 665 44.59 -0.03 9.57
N THR A 666 44.56 1.29 9.36
CA THR A 666 44.10 2.23 10.37
C THR A 666 42.58 2.33 10.39
N ARG A 667 42.00 2.75 11.52
CA ARG A 667 40.53 2.92 11.63
C ARG A 667 39.95 3.87 10.57
N SER A 668 40.67 4.93 10.21
CA SER A 668 40.21 5.88 9.19
C SER A 668 40.20 5.25 7.79
N GLU A 669 41.21 4.44 7.46
CA GLU A 669 41.28 3.74 6.17
C GLU A 669 40.17 2.69 6.05
N PHE A 670 39.89 1.96 7.14
CA PHE A 670 38.76 1.05 7.20
C PHE A 670 37.44 1.76 6.88
N LEU A 671 37.14 2.85 7.59
CA LEU A 671 35.89 3.59 7.41
C LEU A 671 35.73 4.11 5.97
N GLU A 672 36.80 4.64 5.38
CA GLU A 672 36.79 5.12 4.00
C GLU A 672 36.56 3.99 2.99
N ARG A 673 37.31 2.89 3.11
CA ARG A 673 37.24 1.75 2.20
C ARG A 673 35.90 1.04 2.30
N ARG A 674 35.40 0.83 3.52
CA ARG A 674 34.09 0.20 3.76
C ARG A 674 32.96 1.01 3.14
N ASN A 675 32.95 2.33 3.34
CA ASN A 675 32.00 3.22 2.69
C ASN A 675 32.06 3.14 1.16
N ARG A 676 33.27 3.01 0.59
CA ARG A 676 33.45 2.87 -0.87
C ARG A 676 32.87 1.55 -1.40
N PHE A 677 33.03 0.45 -0.68
CA PHE A 677 32.39 -0.83 -1.04
C PHE A 677 30.86 -0.74 -0.99
N LEU A 678 30.31 -0.15 0.07
CA LEU A 678 28.85 0.04 0.17
C LEU A 678 28.31 0.97 -0.92
N ASN A 679 29.01 2.06 -1.23
CA ASN A 679 28.65 2.93 -2.36
C ASN A 679 28.62 2.16 -3.69
N HIS A 680 29.57 1.25 -3.91
CA HIS A 680 29.57 0.41 -5.11
C HIS A 680 28.36 -0.51 -5.17
N LEU A 681 27.92 -1.08 -4.05
CA LEU A 681 26.70 -1.90 -3.98
C LEU A 681 25.45 -1.06 -4.27
N MET A 682 25.33 0.13 -3.68
CA MET A 682 24.21 1.04 -3.92
C MET A 682 24.14 1.54 -5.37
N ALA A 683 25.29 1.79 -5.98
CA ALA A 683 25.37 2.25 -7.36
C ALA A 683 24.76 1.26 -8.37
N ARG A 684 24.67 -0.04 -8.04
CA ARG A 684 23.98 -1.05 -8.87
C ARG A 684 22.49 -0.76 -9.00
N PHE A 685 21.91 -0.07 -8.03
CA PHE A 685 20.50 0.31 -7.99
C PHE A 685 20.28 1.80 -8.32
N GLY A 686 21.34 2.53 -8.69
CA GLY A 686 21.26 3.97 -9.00
C GLY A 686 21.15 4.88 -7.76
N GLU A 687 21.43 4.36 -6.57
CA GLU A 687 21.25 5.08 -5.30
C GLU A 687 22.55 5.74 -4.80
N GLN A 688 22.45 6.91 -4.15
CA GLN A 688 23.60 7.66 -3.64
C GLN A 688 23.31 8.43 -2.34
N PHE A 689 24.27 8.43 -1.41
CA PHE A 689 24.18 9.11 -0.09
C PHE A 689 25.14 10.32 0.01
N SER A 690 25.54 10.89 -1.13
CA SER A 690 26.60 11.92 -1.20
C SER A 690 26.25 13.20 -0.44
N GLU A 691 25.04 13.73 -0.63
CA GLU A 691 24.57 14.94 0.05
C GLU A 691 24.40 14.73 1.56
N TYR A 692 23.74 13.63 1.94
CA TYR A 692 23.57 13.23 3.34
C TYR A 692 24.92 13.09 4.06
N ALA A 693 25.88 12.41 3.43
CA ALA A 693 27.23 12.26 3.96
C ALA A 693 27.96 13.59 4.18
N LEU A 694 27.79 14.56 3.28
CA LEU A 694 28.36 15.90 3.42
C LEU A 694 27.74 16.63 4.62
N MET A 695 26.41 16.56 4.75
CA MET A 695 25.69 17.21 5.85
C MET A 695 26.07 16.63 7.22
N LEU A 696 26.08 15.30 7.35
CA LEU A 696 26.53 14.62 8.58
C LEU A 696 27.98 14.98 8.93
N THR A 697 28.87 15.01 7.93
CA THR A 697 30.29 15.35 8.15
C THR A 697 30.45 16.75 8.71
N ASN A 698 29.66 17.73 8.23
CA ASN A 698 29.68 19.09 8.73
C ASN A 698 29.12 19.21 10.16
N LEU A 699 28.15 18.36 10.53
CA LEU A 699 27.50 18.39 11.84
C LEU A 699 28.30 17.70 12.95
N GLN A 700 28.76 16.47 12.71
CA GLN A 700 29.32 15.58 13.74
C GLN A 700 30.81 15.30 13.54
N GLY A 701 31.39 15.78 12.43
CA GLY A 701 32.77 15.51 12.03
C GLY A 701 32.93 14.20 11.24
N LYS A 702 34.00 14.14 10.46
CA LYS A 702 34.22 13.09 9.43
C LYS A 702 34.18 11.66 9.96
N GLN A 703 34.77 11.38 11.12
CA GLN A 703 34.88 10.00 11.62
C GLN A 703 33.56 9.45 12.17
N VAL A 704 32.82 10.25 12.93
CA VAL A 704 31.49 9.88 13.47
C VAL A 704 30.52 9.68 12.31
N ALA A 705 30.47 10.67 11.39
CA ALA A 705 29.66 10.58 10.18
C ALA A 705 29.97 9.34 9.34
N SER A 706 31.25 9.00 9.15
CA SER A 706 31.63 7.81 8.35
C SER A 706 31.20 6.49 8.99
N THR A 707 31.05 6.44 10.32
CA THR A 707 30.57 5.25 11.03
C THR A 707 29.05 5.14 10.89
N HIS A 708 28.30 6.20 11.17
CA HIS A 708 26.84 6.24 10.96
C HIS A 708 26.47 5.88 9.52
N LEU A 709 27.15 6.47 8.53
CA LEU A 709 26.92 6.18 7.12
C LEU A 709 27.07 4.70 6.74
N ILE A 710 27.89 3.92 7.46
CA ILE A 710 28.01 2.48 7.19
C ILE A 710 26.73 1.77 7.61
N ASP A 711 26.23 2.08 8.81
CA ASP A 711 25.02 1.46 9.36
C ASP A 711 23.77 1.87 8.57
N ASP A 712 23.67 3.13 8.17
CA ASP A 712 22.55 3.64 7.34
C ASP A 712 22.51 2.96 5.98
N LYS A 713 23.68 2.84 5.31
CA LYS A 713 23.77 2.18 4.00
C LYS A 713 23.47 0.68 4.08
N ILE A 714 23.91 0.02 5.16
CA ILE A 714 23.59 -1.40 5.38
C ILE A 714 22.08 -1.56 5.58
N SER A 715 21.46 -0.73 6.41
CA SER A 715 20.02 -0.76 6.68
C SER A 715 19.21 -0.48 5.41
N PHE A 716 19.59 0.55 4.66
CA PHE A 716 18.99 0.90 3.37
C PHE A 716 19.10 -0.25 2.36
N LEU A 717 20.29 -0.85 2.19
CA LEU A 717 20.50 -1.97 1.27
C LEU A 717 19.69 -3.19 1.68
N LYS A 718 19.64 -3.54 2.98
CA LYS A 718 18.86 -4.70 3.47
C LYS A 718 17.37 -4.55 3.23
N LYS A 719 16.83 -3.34 3.32
CA LYS A 719 15.41 -3.05 3.07
C LYS A 719 15.11 -2.69 1.62
N TYR A 720 16.13 -2.60 0.76
CA TYR A 720 16.00 -2.11 -0.60
C TYR A 720 14.88 -2.77 -1.43
N PRO A 721 14.72 -4.11 -1.45
CA PRO A 721 13.66 -4.76 -2.21
C PRO A 721 12.27 -4.20 -1.87
N ILE A 722 11.97 -4.05 -0.58
CA ILE A 722 10.65 -3.58 -0.11
C ILE A 722 10.48 -2.09 -0.40
N ILE A 723 11.46 -1.24 -0.07
CA ILE A 723 11.33 0.22 -0.25
C ILE A 723 11.40 0.65 -1.73
N SER A 724 11.95 -0.19 -2.60
CA SER A 724 11.91 0.03 -4.05
C SER A 724 10.57 -0.43 -4.63
N HIS A 725 10.10 -1.63 -4.25
CA HIS A 725 8.83 -2.19 -4.70
C HIS A 725 7.61 -1.34 -4.27
N ASP A 726 7.56 -0.95 -3.00
CA ASP A 726 6.40 -0.30 -2.38
C ASP A 726 6.42 1.24 -2.49
N ARG A 727 7.29 1.83 -3.31
CA ARG A 727 7.58 3.29 -3.27
C ARG A 727 6.33 4.17 -3.26
N ALA A 728 5.33 3.85 -4.07
CA ALA A 728 4.08 4.60 -4.19
C ALA A 728 2.89 3.97 -3.44
N ARG A 729 3.12 2.89 -2.68
CA ARG A 729 2.08 2.20 -1.91
C ARG A 729 1.64 3.08 -0.74
N ALA A 730 0.35 3.37 -0.70
CA ALA A 730 -0.28 4.07 0.40
C ALA A 730 -0.49 3.14 1.61
N PHE A 731 -0.84 3.74 2.74
CA PHE A 731 -1.32 2.94 3.86
C PHE A 731 -2.74 2.44 3.60
N ASN A 732 -3.09 1.29 4.19
CA ASN A 732 -4.44 0.75 4.09
C ASN A 732 -5.30 1.39 5.20
N TYR A 733 -6.17 2.33 4.82
CA TYR A 733 -7.03 3.06 5.77
C TYR A 733 -8.18 2.21 6.35
N THR A 734 -8.43 1.01 5.82
CA THR A 734 -9.41 0.06 6.38
C THR A 734 -8.82 -0.71 7.58
N LYS A 735 -7.49 -0.71 7.72
CA LYS A 735 -6.77 -1.25 8.87
C LYS A 735 -6.47 -0.11 9.85
N SER A 736 -6.29 -0.45 11.13
CA SER A 736 -5.86 0.54 12.13
C SER A 736 -4.53 1.16 11.72
N LEU A 737 -4.44 2.49 11.72
CA LEU A 737 -3.22 3.24 11.38
C LEU A 737 -2.12 3.07 12.43
N CYS A 738 -2.49 2.74 13.67
CA CYS A 738 -1.53 2.39 14.73
C CYS A 738 -1.12 0.91 14.69
N ASN A 739 -1.41 0.21 13.59
CA ASN A 739 -0.84 -1.10 13.33
C ASN A 739 0.58 -0.90 12.77
N LEU A 740 1.57 -1.46 13.45
CA LEU A 740 3.02 -1.30 13.19
C LEU A 740 3.44 -1.57 11.72
N ASP A 741 2.65 -2.34 10.99
CA ASP A 741 2.96 -2.76 9.62
C ASP A 741 2.28 -1.91 8.54
N ASN A 742 1.43 -0.95 8.92
CA ASN A 742 0.53 -0.19 8.03
C ASN A 742 1.06 1.22 7.66
N ASN A 743 2.37 1.36 7.46
CA ASN A 743 2.96 2.64 7.03
C ASN A 743 3.08 2.67 5.50
N SER A 744 3.00 3.88 4.92
CA SER A 744 3.20 4.07 3.48
C SER A 744 4.63 3.70 3.06
N GLY A 745 4.81 3.21 1.84
CA GLY A 745 6.15 2.87 1.35
C GLY A 745 7.05 4.11 1.21
N LEU A 746 6.46 5.26 0.89
CA LEU A 746 7.13 6.56 0.84
C LEU A 746 7.72 6.95 2.20
N GLU A 747 6.95 6.81 3.29
CA GLU A 747 7.39 7.11 4.65
C GLU A 747 8.57 6.24 5.08
N LYS A 748 8.49 4.92 4.83
CA LYS A 748 9.59 3.98 5.13
C LYS A 748 10.86 4.34 4.35
N ARG A 749 10.72 4.69 3.07
CA ARG A 749 11.86 5.06 2.23
C ARG A 749 12.50 6.38 2.67
N ILE A 750 11.69 7.41 2.94
CA ILE A 750 12.18 8.71 3.42
C ILE A 750 12.89 8.55 4.77
N THR A 751 12.32 7.77 5.69
CA THR A 751 12.92 7.47 7.00
C THR A 751 14.37 6.99 6.86
N LEU A 752 14.62 6.03 5.96
CA LEU A 752 15.97 5.50 5.71
C LEU A 752 16.89 6.49 4.97
N LEU A 753 16.36 7.30 4.06
CA LEU A 753 17.14 8.31 3.33
C LEU A 753 17.56 9.49 4.23
N LEU A 754 16.77 9.78 5.26
CA LEU A 754 17.13 10.75 6.30
C LEU A 754 18.11 10.17 7.34
N GLY A 755 18.41 8.87 7.25
CA GLY A 755 19.34 8.15 8.11
C GLY A 755 18.79 7.86 9.51
N TYR A 756 17.46 7.65 9.61
CA TYR A 756 16.89 7.06 10.81
C TYR A 756 17.12 5.54 10.83
N PRO A 757 17.34 4.94 12.00
CA PRO A 757 17.53 3.50 12.10
C PRO A 757 16.22 2.75 11.79
N ASP A 758 16.35 1.61 11.11
CA ASP A 758 15.24 0.68 10.84
C ASP A 758 14.95 -0.17 12.08
N LEU A 759 14.17 0.37 13.02
CA LEU A 759 13.81 -0.34 14.24
C LEU A 759 12.36 -0.86 14.18
N SER A 760 12.15 -2.07 14.70
CA SER A 760 10.83 -2.70 14.71
C SER A 760 10.53 -3.38 16.05
N PHE A 761 9.27 -3.29 16.49
CA PHE A 761 8.82 -3.95 17.71
C PHE A 761 8.46 -5.41 17.47
N VAL A 762 9.12 -6.32 18.20
CA VAL A 762 8.75 -7.73 18.27
C VAL A 762 8.00 -8.00 19.57
N TRP A 763 6.72 -8.36 19.46
CA TRP A 763 5.83 -8.62 20.60
C TRP A 763 5.63 -10.11 20.85
N SER A 764 5.74 -10.53 22.10
CA SER A 764 5.37 -11.89 22.53
C SER A 764 4.48 -11.88 23.77
N PHE A 765 3.56 -12.84 23.86
CA PHE A 765 2.71 -13.00 25.04
C PHE A 765 3.38 -13.95 26.04
N SER A 766 3.45 -13.54 27.30
CA SER A 766 3.83 -14.44 28.40
C SER A 766 2.58 -14.92 29.13
N GLY A 767 2.29 -16.23 29.10
CA GLY A 767 1.16 -16.84 29.79
C GLY A 767 -0.11 -16.99 28.94
N LYS A 768 -1.28 -17.02 29.59
CA LYS A 768 -2.59 -17.19 28.90
C LYS A 768 -2.98 -15.90 28.18
N LYS A 769 -3.53 -16.00 26.95
CA LYS A 769 -4.08 -14.88 26.17
C LYS A 769 -5.43 -14.40 26.72
N VAL A 770 -5.45 -13.98 27.98
CA VAL A 770 -6.65 -13.48 28.68
C VAL A 770 -6.29 -12.19 29.40
N SER A 771 -7.22 -11.23 29.42
CA SER A 771 -7.04 -9.93 30.08
C SER A 771 -6.88 -10.09 31.60
N PRO A 772 -5.91 -9.40 32.25
CA PRO A 772 -4.89 -8.53 31.67
C PRO A 772 -3.81 -9.33 30.92
N PHE A 773 -3.48 -8.89 29.72
CA PHE A 773 -2.43 -9.50 28.90
C PHE A 773 -1.05 -9.10 29.42
N THR A 774 -0.15 -10.08 29.56
CA THR A 774 1.26 -9.82 29.86
C THR A 774 2.06 -9.96 28.57
N LEU A 775 2.68 -8.86 28.14
CA LEU A 775 3.38 -8.71 26.87
C LEU A 775 4.86 -8.46 27.14
N ASN A 776 5.74 -9.17 26.45
CA ASN A 776 7.14 -8.80 26.32
C ASN A 776 7.34 -8.13 24.96
N TYR A 777 8.19 -7.12 24.91
CA TYR A 777 8.64 -6.54 23.64
C TYR A 777 10.16 -6.44 23.58
N SER A 778 10.67 -6.50 22.35
CA SER A 778 12.03 -6.13 22.00
C SER A 778 11.99 -5.23 20.77
N LEU A 779 12.70 -4.11 20.83
CA LEU A 779 12.93 -3.18 19.72
C LEU A 779 14.22 -3.61 19.03
N ASN A 780 14.10 -4.11 17.80
CA ASN A 780 15.21 -4.71 17.07
C ASN A 780 15.52 -3.91 15.80
N ASP A 781 16.81 -3.80 15.47
CA ASP A 781 17.27 -3.22 14.20
C ASP A 781 17.16 -4.23 13.02
N ALA A 782 17.49 -3.77 11.80
CA ALA A 782 17.61 -4.59 10.59
C ALA A 782 18.59 -5.78 10.69
N ASN A 783 19.42 -5.82 11.73
CA ASN A 783 20.39 -6.87 12.00
C ASN A 783 19.91 -7.84 13.09
N ASN A 784 18.67 -7.69 13.58
CA ASN A 784 18.11 -8.39 14.73
C ASN A 784 18.84 -8.12 16.06
N ASN A 785 19.60 -7.02 16.16
CA ASN A 785 20.15 -6.57 17.43
C ASN A 785 19.05 -5.87 18.23
N THR A 786 18.86 -6.26 19.48
CA THR A 786 17.90 -5.61 20.37
C THR A 786 18.51 -4.34 20.96
N TRP A 787 17.89 -3.20 20.69
CA TRP A 787 18.24 -1.90 21.25
C TRP A 787 17.56 -1.67 22.59
N PHE A 788 16.31 -2.12 22.71
CA PHE A 788 15.49 -1.89 23.90
C PHE A 788 14.53 -3.06 24.13
N SER A 789 14.23 -3.39 25.38
CA SER A 789 13.26 -4.45 25.67
C SER A 789 12.55 -4.23 26.99
N GLY A 790 11.36 -4.80 27.13
CA GLY A 790 10.57 -4.65 28.35
C GLY A 790 9.38 -5.59 28.48
N ASN A 791 8.70 -5.49 29.62
CA ASN A 791 7.52 -6.28 29.96
C ASN A 791 6.39 -5.35 30.41
N LEU A 792 5.19 -5.55 29.86
CA LEU A 792 4.01 -4.74 30.12
C LEU A 792 2.81 -5.61 30.51
N LYS A 793 1.94 -5.07 31.37
CA LYS A 793 0.64 -5.66 31.71
C LYS A 793 -0.48 -4.72 31.25
N ILE A 794 -1.22 -5.12 30.22
CA ILE A 794 -2.25 -4.29 29.59
C ILE A 794 -3.62 -4.93 29.74
N LYS A 795 -4.60 -4.14 30.19
CA LYS A 795 -6.02 -4.52 30.17
C LYS A 795 -6.60 -4.13 28.82
N ALA A 796 -7.01 -5.12 28.02
CA ALA A 796 -7.66 -4.90 26.74
C ALA A 796 -8.73 -5.97 26.48
N SER A 797 -9.56 -5.76 25.44
CA SER A 797 -10.60 -6.69 25.00
C SER A 797 -10.03 -7.89 24.22
N SER A 798 -8.95 -7.68 23.46
CA SER A 798 -8.28 -8.71 22.65
C SER A 798 -6.75 -8.61 22.77
N GLY A 799 -6.04 -9.63 22.28
CA GLY A 799 -4.58 -9.62 22.25
C GLY A 799 -4.00 -8.55 21.32
N GLU A 800 -4.67 -8.26 20.20
CA GLU A 800 -4.27 -7.18 19.27
C GLU A 800 -4.47 -5.80 19.88
N ALA A 801 -5.64 -5.57 20.50
CA ALA A 801 -5.90 -4.33 21.23
C ALA A 801 -4.89 -4.13 22.38
N ALA A 802 -4.43 -5.22 23.00
CA ALA A 802 -3.37 -5.15 24.01
C ALA A 802 -2.02 -4.71 23.42
N LYS A 803 -1.64 -5.24 22.23
CA LYS A 803 -0.41 -4.83 21.53
C LYS A 803 -0.47 -3.35 21.11
N GLU A 804 -1.58 -2.90 20.53
CA GLU A 804 -1.75 -1.52 20.10
C GLU A 804 -1.67 -0.54 21.29
N ALA A 805 -2.36 -0.86 22.40
CA ALA A 805 -2.30 -0.06 23.61
C ALA A 805 -0.90 -0.06 24.25
N ALA A 806 -0.19 -1.20 24.20
CA ALA A 806 1.19 -1.30 24.66
C ALA A 806 2.14 -0.43 23.82
N TYR A 807 2.02 -0.50 22.49
CA TYR A 807 2.81 0.29 21.55
C TYR A 807 2.63 1.80 21.80
N LYS A 808 1.37 2.27 21.86
CA LYS A 808 1.04 3.67 22.14
C LYS A 808 1.65 4.16 23.46
N LEU A 809 1.61 3.33 24.51
CA LEU A 809 2.19 3.66 25.80
C LEU A 809 3.71 3.79 25.73
N VAL A 810 4.39 2.85 25.07
CA VAL A 810 5.86 2.86 24.96
C VAL A 810 6.34 4.04 24.11
N ILE A 811 5.75 4.25 22.93
CA ILE A 811 6.11 5.40 22.06
C ILE A 811 5.86 6.72 22.78
N LYS A 812 4.71 6.90 23.43
CA LYS A 812 4.42 8.13 24.19
C LYS A 812 5.54 8.47 25.18
N GLN A 813 6.03 7.47 25.91
CA GLN A 813 7.11 7.67 26.87
C GLN A 813 8.47 7.85 26.19
N MET A 814 8.73 7.16 25.07
CA MET A 814 9.98 7.31 24.33
C MET A 814 10.20 8.71 23.74
N LEU A 815 9.14 9.50 23.56
CA LEU A 815 9.20 10.89 23.10
C LEU A 815 9.62 11.88 24.20
N GLN A 816 9.52 11.48 25.47
CA GLN A 816 9.74 12.36 26.61
C GLN A 816 11.17 12.19 27.13
N THR A 817 11.97 13.24 27.04
CA THR A 817 13.34 13.24 27.58
C THR A 817 13.37 12.86 29.07
N ASP A 818 12.41 13.37 29.86
CA ASP A 818 12.34 13.14 31.30
C ASP A 818 11.90 11.72 31.69
N ALA A 819 11.38 10.93 30.75
CA ALA A 819 11.02 9.53 30.98
C ALA A 819 12.24 8.59 31.00
N TYR A 820 13.38 9.04 30.45
CA TYR A 820 14.63 8.28 30.44
C TYR A 820 15.44 8.49 31.73
N GLU A 821 15.97 7.39 32.25
CA GLU A 821 16.94 7.40 33.35
C GLU A 821 18.20 6.64 32.95
N VAL A 822 19.34 7.33 32.94
CA VAL A 822 20.65 6.69 32.85
C VAL A 822 21.11 6.32 34.26
N LYS A 823 21.22 5.02 34.53
CA LYS A 823 21.63 4.49 35.84
C LYS A 823 23.01 3.88 35.76
N GLU A 824 23.93 4.40 36.56
CA GLU A 824 25.26 3.81 36.73
C GLU A 824 25.19 2.57 37.65
N LYS A 825 25.85 1.50 37.21
CA LYS A 825 26.05 0.27 37.98
C LYS A 825 27.39 -0.34 37.64
N ASP A 826 28.23 -0.55 38.65
CA ASP A 826 29.55 -1.20 38.52
C ASP A 826 30.47 -0.57 37.45
N GLY A 827 30.41 0.76 37.28
CA GLY A 827 31.18 1.51 36.27
C GLY A 827 30.64 1.44 34.84
N THR A 828 29.44 0.89 34.66
CA THR A 828 28.70 0.85 33.38
C THR A 828 27.36 1.57 33.51
N PHE A 829 26.81 2.05 32.41
CA PHE A 829 25.59 2.85 32.38
C PHE A 829 24.46 2.06 31.69
N ASN A 830 23.28 1.98 32.30
CA ASN A 830 22.08 1.39 31.71
C ASN A 830 21.03 2.46 31.46
N LEU A 831 20.41 2.44 30.28
CA LEU A 831 19.32 3.33 29.92
C LEU A 831 17.98 2.66 30.24
N ASN A 832 17.17 3.27 31.10
CA ASN A 832 15.84 2.79 31.46
C ASN A 832 14.77 3.78 31.00
N LEU A 833 13.63 3.28 30.55
CA LEU A 833 12.44 4.07 30.24
C LEU A 833 11.40 3.84 31.34
N LYS A 834 10.82 4.92 31.86
CA LYS A 834 9.86 4.87 32.97
C LYS A 834 8.46 5.32 32.54
N THR A 835 7.46 4.89 33.31
CA THR A 835 6.13 5.54 33.31
C THR A 835 6.15 6.82 34.14
N ASP A 836 5.11 7.64 34.01
CA ASP A 836 4.84 8.80 34.89
C ASP A 836 4.85 8.41 36.39
N GLY A 837 4.48 7.16 36.71
CA GLY A 837 4.51 6.60 38.07
C GLY A 837 5.86 6.01 38.50
N GLY A 838 6.91 6.14 37.68
CA GLY A 838 8.26 5.67 37.95
C GLY A 838 8.53 4.17 37.71
N ALA A 839 7.56 3.41 37.17
CA ALA A 839 7.75 1.99 36.87
C ALA A 839 8.53 1.82 35.57
N ILE A 840 9.48 0.88 35.53
CA ILE A 840 10.32 0.63 34.35
C ILE A 840 9.47 -0.05 33.26
N LEU A 841 9.34 0.60 32.10
CA LEU A 841 8.69 0.07 30.90
C LEU A 841 9.65 -0.75 30.03
N GLY A 842 10.94 -0.42 30.05
CA GLY A 842 11.98 -1.16 29.36
C GLY A 842 13.36 -0.62 29.68
N SER A 843 14.37 -1.37 29.23
CA SER A 843 15.77 -1.03 29.43
C SER A 843 16.63 -1.48 28.26
N SER A 844 17.79 -0.83 28.10
CA SER A 844 18.83 -1.31 27.19
C SER A 844 19.31 -2.70 27.64
N PRO A 845 19.40 -3.70 26.73
CA PRO A 845 19.82 -5.05 27.10
C PRO A 845 21.31 -5.14 27.42
N GLN A 846 22.12 -4.24 26.86
CA GLN A 846 23.54 -4.10 27.14
C GLN A 846 23.83 -2.78 27.87
N SER A 847 24.85 -2.81 28.74
CA SER A 847 25.32 -1.64 29.47
C SER A 847 26.39 -0.89 28.67
N PHE A 848 26.34 0.44 28.69
CA PHE A 848 27.28 1.33 28.01
C PHE A 848 28.53 1.58 28.88
N THR A 849 29.68 1.74 28.23
CA THR A 849 30.96 2.00 28.91
C THR A 849 31.12 3.47 29.34
N THR A 850 30.38 4.39 28.74
CA THR A 850 30.42 5.83 29.05
C THR A 850 29.01 6.40 29.16
N ASN A 851 28.86 7.44 29.98
CA ASN A 851 27.60 8.17 30.08
C ASN A 851 27.20 8.82 28.75
N GLY A 852 28.18 9.34 28.00
CA GLY A 852 27.95 9.92 26.67
C GLY A 852 27.28 8.95 25.70
N ALA A 853 27.75 7.70 25.61
CA ALA A 853 27.16 6.70 24.73
C ALA A 853 25.71 6.33 25.11
N ALA A 854 25.38 6.35 26.40
CA ALA A 854 24.00 6.14 26.86
C ALA A 854 23.08 7.33 26.48
N ILE A 855 23.61 8.56 26.53
CA ILE A 855 22.91 9.77 26.09
C ILE A 855 22.73 9.80 24.57
N ASP A 856 23.75 9.37 23.81
CA ASP A 856 23.67 9.29 22.34
C ASP A 856 22.58 8.28 21.93
N MET A 857 22.52 7.10 22.58
CA MET A 857 21.44 6.13 22.38
C MET A 857 20.06 6.72 22.74
N MET A 858 19.96 7.47 23.83
CA MET A 858 18.71 8.15 24.21
C MET A 858 18.28 9.14 23.12
N ASN A 859 19.19 9.93 22.58
CA ASN A 859 18.92 10.89 21.52
C ASN A 859 18.48 10.21 20.22
N GLU A 860 19.10 9.09 19.84
CA GLU A 860 18.68 8.26 18.70
C GLU A 860 17.26 7.72 18.90
N LEU A 861 16.95 7.17 20.08
CA LEU A 861 15.60 6.68 20.39
C LEU A 861 14.54 7.80 20.41
N LEU A 862 14.89 8.99 20.91
CA LEU A 862 14.03 10.18 20.87
C LEU A 862 13.74 10.61 19.43
N ALA A 863 14.78 10.70 18.60
CA ALA A 863 14.66 11.11 17.21
C ALA A 863 13.88 10.08 16.37
N TRP A 864 14.21 8.79 16.52
CA TRP A 864 13.51 7.68 15.87
C TRP A 864 12.04 7.63 16.28
N SER A 865 11.73 7.59 17.59
CA SER A 865 10.35 7.48 18.06
C SER A 865 9.46 8.67 17.66
N ALA A 866 10.05 9.85 17.48
CA ALA A 866 9.35 11.00 16.93
C ALA A 866 9.12 10.87 15.42
N ASN A 867 10.11 10.39 14.65
CA ASN A 867 9.95 10.14 13.22
C ASN A 867 8.96 9.00 12.91
N GLU A 868 8.86 7.98 13.77
CA GLU A 868 7.82 6.94 13.70
C GLU A 868 6.40 7.50 13.74
N LYS A 869 6.23 8.74 14.22
CA LYS A 869 4.95 9.44 14.20
C LYS A 869 4.76 10.33 12.99
N ALA A 870 5.76 10.49 12.12
CA ALA A 870 5.59 11.24 10.88
C ALA A 870 4.64 10.46 9.95
N PHE A 871 3.67 11.13 9.33
CA PHE A 871 2.72 10.45 8.45
C PHE A 871 2.33 11.29 7.24
N VAL A 872 1.85 10.57 6.23
CA VAL A 872 1.38 11.12 4.96
C VAL A 872 -0.15 11.25 5.03
N VAL A 873 -0.63 12.47 4.85
CA VAL A 873 -2.06 12.78 4.75
C VAL A 873 -2.42 12.85 3.28
N GLU A 874 -3.17 11.87 2.81
CA GLU A 874 -3.74 11.83 1.46
C GLU A 874 -5.00 12.67 1.43
N HIS A 875 -5.01 13.73 0.61
CA HIS A 875 -6.16 14.63 0.57
C HIS A 875 -7.37 13.98 -0.10
N LEU A 876 -7.17 13.02 -1.01
CA LEU A 876 -8.26 12.26 -1.61
C LEU A 876 -9.09 11.49 -0.57
N LEU A 877 -8.50 11.12 0.57
CA LEU A 877 -9.23 10.49 1.67
C LEU A 877 -10.14 11.49 2.41
N LEU A 878 -9.79 12.78 2.40
CA LEU A 878 -10.54 13.88 3.03
C LEU A 878 -11.69 14.42 2.15
N ARG A 879 -11.86 13.91 0.93
CA ARG A 879 -12.92 14.32 0.03
C ARG A 879 -14.31 14.05 0.65
N PRO A 880 -15.33 14.86 0.32
CA PRO A 880 -16.68 14.60 0.79
C PRO A 880 -17.21 13.27 0.20
N LYS A 881 -17.52 12.29 1.04
CA LYS A 881 -18.05 10.98 0.61
C LYS A 881 -19.53 11.03 0.22
N PHE A 882 -20.26 12.01 0.74
CA PHE A 882 -21.67 12.24 0.44
C PHE A 882 -21.99 13.73 0.49
N PRO A 883 -23.07 14.19 -0.16
CA PRO A 883 -23.44 15.60 -0.13
C PRO A 883 -23.69 16.08 1.30
N GLY A 884 -22.99 17.13 1.71
CA GLY A 884 -23.10 17.71 3.04
C GLY A 884 -22.08 17.24 4.07
N ASP A 885 -21.12 16.42 3.66
CA ASP A 885 -19.91 16.14 4.44
C ASP A 885 -18.99 17.38 4.51
N ALA A 886 -17.88 17.29 5.24
CA ALA A 886 -16.93 18.40 5.39
C ALA A 886 -16.32 18.80 4.03
N LEU A 887 -16.20 20.10 3.79
CA LEU A 887 -15.42 20.64 2.68
C LEU A 887 -14.11 21.21 3.21
N TYR A 888 -13.02 20.96 2.49
CA TYR A 888 -11.71 21.50 2.82
C TYR A 888 -11.76 23.03 2.79
N PRO A 889 -11.34 23.72 3.86
CA PRO A 889 -11.39 25.17 3.92
C PRO A 889 -10.45 25.73 2.86
N ALA A 890 -10.90 26.77 2.18
CA ALA A 890 -10.12 27.44 1.16
C ALA A 890 -8.85 28.08 1.76
N CYS A 891 -7.73 27.38 1.63
CA CYS A 891 -6.41 27.87 2.01
C CYS A 891 -5.71 28.49 0.80
N SER A 892 -6.17 29.67 0.39
CA SER A 892 -5.38 30.52 -0.51
C SER A 892 -5.40 31.96 0.02
N ASP A 893 -4.43 32.29 0.88
CA ASP A 893 -4.06 33.69 1.07
C ASP A 893 -3.28 34.12 -0.19
N GLY A 894 -4.00 34.44 -1.28
CA GLY A 894 -3.44 34.75 -2.59
C GLY A 894 -4.52 34.91 -3.66
N SER A 895 -4.20 35.60 -4.77
CA SER A 895 -5.15 35.76 -5.87
C SER A 895 -5.56 34.40 -6.42
N CYS A 896 -6.87 34.17 -6.67
CA CYS A 896 -7.41 32.93 -7.24
C CYS A 896 -7.02 32.72 -8.72
N GLN A 897 -5.79 33.05 -9.10
CA GLN A 897 -5.28 33.08 -10.47
C GLN A 897 -4.51 31.80 -10.84
N THR A 898 -4.23 30.92 -9.88
CA THR A 898 -3.58 29.62 -10.10
C THR A 898 -4.62 28.55 -10.42
N CYS A 899 -4.46 27.88 -11.57
CA CYS A 899 -5.29 26.74 -11.96
C CYS A 899 -5.05 25.56 -11.01
N GLY A 900 -6.11 24.89 -10.55
CA GLY A 900 -6.06 23.68 -9.74
C GLY A 900 -6.37 23.87 -8.25
N GLU A 901 -6.46 25.12 -7.75
CA GLU A 901 -6.88 25.38 -6.36
C GLU A 901 -8.35 25.07 -6.10
N GLU A 902 -9.18 25.05 -7.15
CA GLU A 902 -10.57 24.63 -7.10
C GLU A 902 -10.78 23.17 -6.63
N ASP A 903 -9.75 22.33 -6.74
CA ASP A 903 -9.74 20.95 -6.27
C ASP A 903 -8.62 20.72 -5.23
N PRO A 904 -8.92 20.84 -3.92
CA PRO A 904 -7.96 20.64 -2.85
C PRO A 904 -7.73 19.16 -2.49
N TYR A 905 -8.33 18.22 -3.23
CA TYR A 905 -8.26 16.79 -2.92
C TYR A 905 -7.41 16.00 -3.91
N SER A 906 -7.64 16.20 -5.21
CA SER A 906 -7.02 15.34 -6.23
C SER A 906 -5.52 15.54 -6.36
N PHE A 907 -4.78 14.45 -6.26
CA PHE A 907 -3.33 14.39 -6.41
C PHE A 907 -2.59 15.34 -5.46
N ARG A 908 -3.08 15.47 -4.22
CA ARG A 908 -2.49 16.32 -3.16
C ARG A 908 -2.18 15.50 -1.92
N VAL A 909 -0.99 15.71 -1.39
CA VAL A 909 -0.51 15.02 -0.18
C VAL A 909 0.13 16.03 0.77
N THR A 910 -0.16 15.92 2.06
CA THR A 910 0.55 16.66 3.10
C THR A 910 1.40 15.72 3.92
N TYR A 911 2.72 15.90 3.88
CA TYR A 911 3.66 15.18 4.74
C TYR A 911 3.81 15.95 6.06
N VAL A 912 3.36 15.34 7.16
CA VAL A 912 3.42 15.96 8.50
C VAL A 912 4.66 15.43 9.23
N MET A 913 5.67 16.31 9.34
CA MET A 913 6.94 16.04 10.01
C MET A 913 6.92 16.58 11.45
N PRO A 914 7.54 15.87 12.41
CA PRO A 914 7.70 16.35 13.78
C PRO A 914 8.75 17.48 13.84
N GLY A 915 8.28 18.72 13.96
CA GLY A 915 9.10 19.94 13.88
C GLY A 915 10.05 20.19 15.06
N TRP A 916 9.92 19.43 16.15
CA TRP A 916 10.75 19.54 17.35
C TRP A 916 11.94 18.56 17.37
N THR A 917 12.11 17.76 16.33
CA THR A 917 13.13 16.70 16.29
C THR A 917 14.50 17.22 15.86
N ALA A 918 15.55 16.80 16.57
CA ALA A 918 16.92 17.00 16.14
C ALA A 918 17.25 16.03 14.97
N PRO A 919 18.06 16.45 13.99
CA PRO A 919 18.73 17.75 13.88
C PRO A 919 17.88 18.85 13.21
N PHE A 920 16.66 18.55 12.77
CA PHE A 920 15.84 19.45 11.93
C PHE A 920 15.28 20.69 12.66
N ASN A 921 15.15 20.61 13.98
CA ASN A 921 14.75 21.72 14.86
C ASN A 921 15.92 22.68 15.19
N ILE A 922 17.16 22.30 14.87
CA ILE A 922 18.37 23.08 15.18
C ILE A 922 19.11 23.50 13.91
N ASN A 923 19.08 22.71 12.83
CA ASN A 923 19.83 22.99 11.60
C ASN A 923 18.88 23.11 10.37
N LEU A 924 18.80 24.31 9.80
CA LEU A 924 17.91 24.59 8.66
C LEU A 924 18.35 23.90 7.36
N ASP A 925 19.65 23.64 7.17
CA ASP A 925 20.15 22.96 5.96
C ASP A 925 19.81 21.47 5.97
N MET A 926 19.85 20.80 7.14
CA MET A 926 19.31 19.45 7.30
C MET A 926 17.82 19.40 6.98
N ARG A 927 17.07 20.41 7.43
CA ARG A 927 15.65 20.49 7.13
C ARG A 927 15.37 20.72 5.64
N ARG A 928 16.13 21.58 4.97
CA ARG A 928 16.05 21.77 3.51
C ARG A 928 16.42 20.50 2.75
N PHE A 929 17.41 19.76 3.23
CA PHE A 929 17.76 18.45 2.69
C PHE A 929 16.59 17.47 2.81
N ALA A 930 15.95 17.40 3.98
CA ALA A 930 14.76 16.59 4.18
C ALA A 930 13.60 17.01 3.26
N ASP A 931 13.31 18.31 3.18
CA ASP A 931 12.28 18.86 2.30
C ASP A 931 12.50 18.47 0.83
N ARG A 932 13.74 18.56 0.36
CA ARG A 932 14.13 18.19 -1.00
C ARG A 932 14.03 16.69 -1.23
N THR A 933 14.45 15.88 -0.26
CA THR A 933 14.37 14.42 -0.31
C THR A 933 12.92 13.97 -0.43
N ILE A 934 12.03 14.49 0.42
CA ILE A 934 10.59 14.20 0.35
C ILE A 934 10.02 14.56 -1.03
N ARG A 935 10.39 15.73 -1.59
CA ARG A 935 9.94 16.17 -2.92
C ARG A 935 10.45 15.30 -4.07
N TYR A 936 11.68 14.79 -4.00
CA TYR A 936 12.23 13.92 -5.04
C TYR A 936 11.64 12.51 -5.01
N GLU A 937 11.26 12.03 -3.82
CA GLU A 937 10.70 10.70 -3.64
C GLU A 937 9.19 10.65 -3.87
N LEU A 938 8.51 11.79 -3.82
CA LEU A 938 7.10 11.90 -4.19
C LEU A 938 6.87 11.61 -5.69
N PRO A 939 5.85 10.81 -6.05
CA PRO A 939 5.44 10.63 -7.43
C PRO A 939 5.18 11.96 -8.15
N SER A 940 5.64 12.08 -9.40
CA SER A 940 5.66 13.36 -10.14
C SER A 940 4.29 13.98 -10.41
N HIS A 941 3.22 13.19 -10.35
CA HIS A 941 1.86 13.67 -10.56
C HIS A 941 1.20 14.17 -9.26
N LEU A 942 1.83 13.95 -8.10
CA LEU A 942 1.34 14.39 -6.79
C LEU A 942 1.95 15.72 -6.38
N LEU A 943 1.12 16.61 -5.83
CA LEU A 943 1.52 17.86 -5.22
C LEU A 943 1.72 17.66 -3.71
N GLY A 944 2.98 17.63 -3.27
CA GLY A 944 3.34 17.51 -1.86
C GLY A 944 3.45 18.84 -1.12
N LYS A 945 2.73 18.99 -0.02
CA LYS A 945 2.96 20.01 1.01
C LYS A 945 3.73 19.37 2.18
N ILE A 946 4.74 20.05 2.69
CA ILE A 946 5.52 19.57 3.84
C ILE A 946 5.26 20.50 5.02
N CYS A 947 4.75 19.92 6.10
CA CYS A 947 4.40 20.63 7.32
C CYS A 947 5.29 20.14 8.46
N TRP A 948 6.17 21.00 8.97
CA TRP A 948 6.99 20.72 10.15
C TRP A 948 6.27 21.26 11.37
N VAL A 949 5.55 20.40 12.08
CA VAL A 949 4.59 20.84 13.09
C VAL A 949 5.23 20.73 14.46
N GLY A 950 5.14 21.79 15.25
CA GLY A 950 5.57 21.78 16.65
C GLY A 950 4.62 20.98 17.53
N ASN A 951 5.13 20.50 18.66
CA ASN A 951 4.33 19.84 19.70
C ASN A 951 4.47 20.53 21.06
N ASP A 952 5.04 21.74 21.08
CA ASP A 952 5.24 22.49 22.29
C ASP A 952 3.87 22.88 22.88
N GLY A 953 3.66 22.52 24.15
CA GLY A 953 2.49 22.92 24.92
C GLY A 953 2.68 24.30 25.55
N PHE A 954 2.33 24.39 26.82
CA PHE A 954 2.74 25.52 27.65
C PHE A 954 4.01 25.14 28.42
N ILE A 955 5.07 25.91 28.22
CA ILE A 955 6.31 25.81 28.99
C ILE A 955 6.53 27.20 29.61
N GLU A 956 6.57 27.25 30.94
CA GLU A 956 6.80 28.51 31.65
C GLU A 956 8.19 29.08 31.29
N ASN A 957 8.21 30.28 30.70
CA ASN A 957 9.44 30.93 30.27
C ASN A 957 9.54 32.32 30.91
N SER A 958 10.55 32.52 31.76
CA SER A 958 10.79 33.79 32.44
C SER A 958 11.25 34.92 31.51
N CYS A 959 11.54 34.62 30.24
CA CYS A 959 11.89 35.57 29.19
C CYS A 959 10.80 35.66 28.10
N ASP A 960 9.56 35.24 28.38
CA ASP A 960 8.46 35.32 27.43
C ASP A 960 8.11 36.80 27.09
N PRO A 961 7.88 37.15 25.81
CA PRO A 961 7.49 38.51 25.41
C PRO A 961 6.26 39.07 26.16
N VAL A 962 5.32 38.22 26.59
CA VAL A 962 4.16 38.67 27.36
C VAL A 962 4.55 39.33 28.69
N ILE A 963 5.69 38.95 29.27
CA ILE A 963 6.22 39.55 30.50
C ILE A 963 6.63 41.00 30.22
N THR A 964 7.24 41.27 29.06
CA THR A 964 7.56 42.62 28.60
C THR A 964 6.30 43.43 28.33
N ASP A 965 5.31 42.85 27.64
CA ASP A 965 4.02 43.50 27.39
C ASP A 965 3.30 43.89 28.70
N LEU A 966 3.35 43.01 29.71
CA LEU A 966 2.84 43.30 31.05
C LEU A 966 3.66 44.38 31.77
N ALA A 967 4.99 44.34 31.67
CA ALA A 967 5.86 45.34 32.28
C ALA A 967 5.59 46.74 31.68
N ASP A 968 5.46 46.84 30.36
CA ASP A 968 5.11 48.09 29.67
C ASP A 968 3.74 48.62 30.09
N LEU A 969 2.75 47.72 30.20
CA LEU A 969 1.42 48.06 30.70
C LEU A 969 1.47 48.62 32.14
N LEU A 970 2.26 47.99 33.01
CA LEU A 970 2.46 48.41 34.39
C LEU A 970 3.22 49.74 34.50
N ILE A 971 4.20 50.01 33.63
CA ILE A 971 4.93 51.30 33.56
C ILE A 971 3.99 52.41 33.10
N GLN A 972 3.13 52.13 32.12
CA GLN A 972 2.25 53.13 31.53
C GLN A 972 1.11 53.53 32.47
N LYS A 973 0.53 52.56 33.20
CA LYS A 973 -0.74 52.72 33.92
C LYS A 973 -0.67 52.42 35.43
N GLY A 974 0.39 51.80 35.93
CA GLY A 974 0.54 51.47 37.34
C GLY A 974 1.09 52.62 38.20
N LEU A 975 0.83 52.55 39.51
CA LEU A 975 1.39 53.46 40.51
C LEU A 975 1.99 52.66 41.68
N THR A 976 3.14 53.06 42.19
CA THR A 976 3.69 52.50 43.43
C THR A 976 2.91 52.99 44.65
N LYS A 977 3.18 52.44 45.83
CA LYS A 977 2.55 52.87 47.11
C LYS A 977 2.69 54.37 47.41
N ASP A 978 3.70 55.01 46.83
CA ASP A 978 3.98 56.45 46.97
C ASP A 978 3.34 57.30 45.87
N GLY A 979 2.54 56.71 44.97
CA GLY A 979 1.82 57.42 43.90
C GLY A 979 2.69 57.84 42.71
N ILE A 980 3.84 57.19 42.51
CA ILE A 980 4.79 57.46 41.42
C ILE A 980 4.74 56.32 40.41
N ARG A 981 5.06 56.59 39.13
CA ARG A 981 5.21 55.54 38.12
C ARG A 981 6.30 54.53 38.53
N PRO A 982 6.06 53.23 38.39
CA PRO A 982 7.03 52.20 38.73
C PRO A 982 8.26 52.27 37.82
N SER A 983 9.42 51.92 38.36
CA SER A 983 10.64 51.72 37.57
C SER A 983 10.56 50.45 36.73
N GLU A 984 11.39 50.35 35.70
CA GLU A 984 11.45 49.19 34.80
C GLU A 984 11.73 47.88 35.57
N ALA A 985 12.61 47.92 36.58
CA ALA A 985 12.91 46.78 37.44
C ALA A 985 11.71 46.36 38.31
N GLU A 986 10.93 47.31 38.84
CA GLU A 986 9.74 47.02 39.66
C GLU A 986 8.60 46.46 38.79
N ALA A 987 8.43 46.97 37.58
CA ALA A 987 7.46 46.47 36.61
C ALA A 987 7.83 45.07 36.09
N CYS A 988 9.11 44.78 35.83
CA CYS A 988 9.59 43.44 35.46
C CYS A 988 9.40 42.43 36.60
N ALA A 989 9.71 42.80 37.85
CA ALA A 989 9.50 41.91 38.99
C ALA A 989 8.00 41.64 39.26
N CYS A 990 7.15 42.65 39.08
CA CYS A 990 5.70 42.49 39.22
C CYS A 990 5.09 41.66 38.08
N SER A 991 5.49 41.90 36.83
CA SER A 991 5.02 41.13 35.67
C SER A 991 5.42 39.66 35.75
N LEU A 992 6.64 39.34 36.22
CA LEU A 992 7.05 37.95 36.45
C LEU A 992 6.17 37.26 37.52
N SER A 993 5.89 37.95 38.63
CA SER A 993 4.99 37.43 39.68
C SER A 993 3.56 37.23 39.16
N LEU A 994 3.04 38.16 38.36
CA LEU A 994 1.73 38.02 37.71
C LEU A 994 1.73 36.82 36.77
N TYR A 995 2.69 36.77 35.85
CA TYR A 995 2.86 35.68 34.90
C TYR A 995 2.89 34.32 35.61
N THR A 996 3.67 34.17 36.70
CA THR A 996 3.77 32.92 37.48
C THR A 996 2.41 32.48 38.04
N VAL A 997 1.60 33.42 38.58
CA VAL A 997 0.30 33.09 39.18
C VAL A 997 -0.71 32.64 38.11
N PHE A 998 -0.77 33.36 36.98
CA PHE A 998 -1.62 32.96 35.87
C PHE A 998 -1.16 31.64 35.24
N SER A 999 0.16 31.44 35.08
CA SER A 999 0.77 30.22 34.53
C SER A 999 0.45 28.98 35.37
N ASN A 1000 0.52 29.08 36.71
CA ASN A 1000 0.12 27.98 37.59
C ASN A 1000 -1.38 27.63 37.44
N SER A 1001 -2.25 28.65 37.44
CA SER A 1001 -3.69 28.42 37.27
C SER A 1001 -4.02 27.81 35.90
N PHE A 1002 -3.32 28.25 34.85
CA PHE A 1002 -3.50 27.75 33.50
C PHE A 1002 -3.00 26.31 33.36
N SER A 1003 -1.80 26.00 33.88
CA SER A 1003 -1.19 24.68 33.78
C SER A 1003 -2.06 23.59 34.39
N ILE A 1004 -2.64 23.84 35.57
CA ILE A 1004 -3.59 22.92 36.23
C ILE A 1004 -4.84 22.69 35.37
N TRP A 1005 -5.35 23.73 34.71
CA TRP A 1005 -6.53 23.60 33.85
C TRP A 1005 -6.22 22.93 32.50
N TYR A 1006 -5.00 23.09 32.00
CA TYR A 1006 -4.58 22.64 30.68
C TYR A 1006 -4.13 21.17 30.66
N GLU A 1007 -3.67 20.64 31.79
CA GLU A 1007 -3.12 19.28 31.94
C GLU A 1007 -4.04 18.18 31.39
N ASP A 1008 -5.35 18.27 31.60
CA ASP A 1008 -6.35 17.30 31.13
C ASP A 1008 -7.01 17.68 29.79
N LYS A 1009 -6.58 18.79 29.15
CA LYS A 1009 -7.17 19.34 27.91
C LYS A 1009 -6.16 19.45 26.76
N THR A 1010 -4.98 18.88 26.91
CA THR A 1010 -3.90 18.96 25.91
C THR A 1010 -4.32 18.42 24.54
N LEU A 1011 -5.13 17.35 24.49
CA LEU A 1011 -5.63 16.75 23.24
C LEU A 1011 -7.06 17.19 22.86
N THR A 1012 -7.72 17.98 23.71
CA THR A 1012 -9.11 18.37 23.48
C THR A 1012 -9.19 19.41 22.36
N PHE A 1013 -10.05 19.15 21.37
CA PHE A 1013 -10.36 20.13 20.34
C PHE A 1013 -11.25 21.24 20.91
N LEU A 1014 -10.71 22.45 21.04
CA LEU A 1014 -11.41 23.60 21.60
C LEU A 1014 -11.59 24.69 20.53
N HIS A 1015 -12.82 25.18 20.41
CA HIS A 1015 -13.17 26.23 19.44
C HIS A 1015 -12.69 27.59 19.93
N ALA A 1016 -12.15 28.39 19.01
CA ALA A 1016 -11.55 29.69 19.33
C ALA A 1016 -12.53 30.67 20.00
N ASP A 1017 -13.81 30.63 19.63
CA ASP A 1017 -14.84 31.54 20.15
C ASP A 1017 -15.27 31.17 21.58
N ALA A 1018 -15.38 29.87 21.88
CA ALA A 1018 -15.68 29.37 23.22
C ALA A 1018 -14.51 29.55 24.20
N LEU A 1019 -13.28 29.65 23.69
CA LEU A 1019 -12.08 29.65 24.51
C LEU A 1019 -11.96 30.88 25.42
N ASN A 1020 -12.39 32.06 24.96
CA ASN A 1020 -12.35 33.27 25.79
C ASN A 1020 -13.15 33.09 27.07
N ALA A 1021 -14.40 32.60 26.95
CA ALA A 1021 -15.27 32.37 28.11
C ALA A 1021 -14.72 31.30 29.06
N LEU A 1022 -14.09 30.25 28.52
CA LEU A 1022 -13.43 29.21 29.32
C LEU A 1022 -12.25 29.78 30.12
N LEU A 1023 -11.37 30.55 29.47
CA LEU A 1023 -10.21 31.16 30.13
C LEU A 1023 -10.61 32.25 31.13
N GLU A 1024 -11.65 33.04 30.82
CA GLU A 1024 -12.25 33.99 31.78
C GLU A 1024 -12.74 33.27 33.04
N ALA A 1025 -13.41 32.12 32.89
CA ALA A 1025 -13.86 31.31 34.02
C ALA A 1025 -12.67 30.80 34.85
N VAL A 1026 -11.59 30.34 34.21
CA VAL A 1026 -10.37 29.88 34.89
C VAL A 1026 -9.73 31.01 35.70
N PHE A 1027 -9.55 32.19 35.10
CA PHE A 1027 -8.88 33.31 35.75
C PHE A 1027 -9.78 34.12 36.69
N SER A 1028 -11.10 33.89 36.71
CA SER A 1028 -12.05 34.59 37.59
C SER A 1028 -11.77 34.38 39.09
N VAL A 1029 -11.09 33.28 39.44
CA VAL A 1029 -10.75 32.92 40.82
C VAL A 1029 -9.53 33.72 41.32
N LEU A 1030 -8.71 34.26 40.41
CA LEU A 1030 -7.51 35.01 40.74
C LEU A 1030 -7.84 36.40 41.28
N LYS A 1031 -7.14 36.81 42.33
CA LYS A 1031 -7.28 38.13 42.96
C LYS A 1031 -5.91 38.82 43.04
N PRO A 1032 -5.85 40.16 42.88
CA PRO A 1032 -4.60 40.90 43.03
C PRO A 1032 -4.06 40.84 44.47
N ALA A 1033 -4.95 40.66 45.47
CA ALA A 1033 -4.58 40.49 46.87
C ALA A 1033 -3.88 39.14 47.09
N GLY A 1034 -2.54 39.15 47.19
CA GLY A 1034 -1.71 37.96 47.42
C GLY A 1034 -0.53 37.80 46.45
N ILE A 1035 -0.46 38.63 45.40
CA ILE A 1035 0.64 38.63 44.44
C ILE A 1035 1.75 39.55 44.95
N SER A 1036 3.00 39.07 44.93
CA SER A 1036 4.18 39.85 45.32
C SER A 1036 4.50 40.93 44.26
N CYS A 1037 3.72 42.01 44.27
CA CYS A 1037 3.85 43.14 43.36
C CYS A 1037 3.87 44.46 44.15
N PRO A 1038 4.90 45.30 43.99
CA PRO A 1038 5.01 46.61 44.66
C PRO A 1038 4.09 47.69 44.07
N ILE A 1039 3.41 47.41 42.96
CA ILE A 1039 2.54 48.30 42.19
C ILE A 1039 1.09 48.11 42.63
N ILE A 1040 0.36 49.20 42.82
CA ILE A 1040 -1.08 49.20 43.08
C ILE A 1040 -1.80 48.84 41.78
N ILE A 1041 -2.52 47.71 41.80
CA ILE A 1041 -3.36 47.25 40.70
C ILE A 1041 -4.81 47.54 41.06
N ASP A 1042 -5.40 48.57 40.44
CA ASP A 1042 -6.82 48.87 40.57
C ASP A 1042 -7.69 47.92 39.71
N SER A 1043 -9.01 48.05 39.81
CA SER A 1043 -9.93 47.16 39.07
C SER A 1043 -9.77 47.26 37.55
N THR A 1044 -9.48 48.45 37.04
CA THR A 1044 -9.37 48.69 35.59
C THR A 1044 -8.08 48.09 35.04
N LEU A 1045 -6.95 48.31 35.73
CA LEU A 1045 -5.66 47.73 35.37
C LEU A 1045 -5.68 46.20 35.51
N TRP A 1046 -6.38 45.66 36.52
CA TRP A 1046 -6.55 44.21 36.67
C TRP A 1046 -7.33 43.59 35.50
N ASP A 1047 -8.37 44.27 34.99
CA ASP A 1047 -9.13 43.80 33.83
C ASP A 1047 -8.29 43.81 32.54
N GLU A 1048 -7.44 44.82 32.35
CA GLU A 1048 -6.50 44.87 31.21
C GLU A 1048 -5.41 43.78 31.30
N ILE A 1049 -4.86 43.53 32.49
CA ILE A 1049 -3.90 42.43 32.73
C ILE A 1049 -4.56 41.09 32.42
N LYS A 1050 -5.76 40.82 32.95
CA LYS A 1050 -6.51 39.59 32.64
C LYS A 1050 -6.74 39.41 31.15
N ASN A 1051 -7.16 40.45 30.44
CA ASN A 1051 -7.43 40.37 29.00
C ASN A 1051 -6.15 40.05 28.22
N THR A 1052 -5.02 40.68 28.58
CA THR A 1052 -3.71 40.38 27.97
C THR A 1052 -3.32 38.90 28.19
N MET A 1053 -3.49 38.40 29.42
CA MET A 1053 -3.22 36.98 29.73
C MET A 1053 -4.19 36.02 29.03
N ILE A 1054 -5.48 36.36 28.91
CA ILE A 1054 -6.47 35.56 28.18
C ILE A 1054 -6.06 35.42 26.72
N LEU A 1055 -5.67 36.52 26.05
CA LEU A 1055 -5.21 36.48 24.66
C LEU A 1055 -3.94 35.66 24.49
N TYR A 1056 -2.98 35.79 25.40
CA TYR A 1056 -1.74 35.00 25.40
C TYR A 1056 -2.02 33.50 25.56
N PHE A 1057 -2.74 33.09 26.60
CA PHE A 1057 -3.07 31.68 26.81
C PHE A 1057 -4.02 31.12 25.75
N LYS A 1058 -4.86 31.97 25.15
CA LYS A 1058 -5.66 31.58 23.99
C LYS A 1058 -4.79 31.16 22.82
N ASP A 1059 -3.74 31.92 22.51
CA ASP A 1059 -2.81 31.56 21.45
C ASP A 1059 -2.08 30.24 21.75
N ILE A 1060 -1.64 30.04 23.00
CA ILE A 1060 -1.02 28.79 23.45
C ILE A 1060 -1.97 27.60 23.32
N VAL A 1061 -3.23 27.74 23.75
CA VAL A 1061 -4.19 26.65 23.61
C VAL A 1061 -4.45 26.37 22.13
N LEU A 1062 -4.55 27.37 21.25
CA LEU A 1062 -4.84 27.14 19.83
C LEU A 1062 -3.65 26.54 19.07
N ASN A 1063 -2.42 26.96 19.39
CA ASN A 1063 -1.21 26.57 18.66
C ASN A 1063 -0.33 25.53 19.39
N GLY A 1064 -0.65 25.19 20.64
CA GLY A 1064 0.08 24.19 21.41
C GLY A 1064 -0.39 22.77 21.11
N TRP A 1065 0.50 21.78 21.26
CA TRP A 1065 0.23 20.36 20.97
C TRP A 1065 -0.39 20.11 19.57
N GLN A 1066 -0.05 20.95 18.56
CA GLN A 1066 -0.65 20.86 17.22
C GLN A 1066 -0.49 19.47 16.60
N PHE A 1067 0.71 18.88 16.73
CA PHE A 1067 1.00 17.57 16.17
C PHE A 1067 0.13 16.48 16.80
N GLU A 1068 0.17 16.33 18.12
CA GLU A 1068 -0.58 15.27 18.81
C GLU A 1068 -2.09 15.43 18.68
N ARG A 1069 -2.61 16.66 18.66
CA ARG A 1069 -4.04 16.89 18.42
C ARG A 1069 -4.47 16.51 17.02
N PHE A 1070 -3.66 16.85 16.03
CA PHE A 1070 -3.95 16.47 14.66
C PHE A 1070 -3.87 14.96 14.48
N GLU A 1071 -2.85 14.32 15.02
CA GLU A 1071 -2.71 12.86 15.02
C GLU A 1071 -3.88 12.16 15.71
N ASP A 1072 -4.32 12.64 16.89
CA ASP A 1072 -5.49 12.09 17.59
C ASP A 1072 -6.77 12.24 16.76
N ALA A 1073 -7.02 13.43 16.20
CA ALA A 1073 -8.17 13.66 15.32
C ALA A 1073 -8.13 12.78 14.06
N TRP A 1074 -6.96 12.64 13.44
CA TRP A 1074 -6.72 11.79 12.28
C TRP A 1074 -7.02 10.33 12.60
N CYS A 1075 -6.44 9.79 13.68
CA CYS A 1075 -6.67 8.42 14.12
C CYS A 1075 -8.14 8.16 14.49
N GLN A 1076 -8.80 9.10 15.17
CA GLN A 1076 -10.23 8.98 15.50
C GLN A 1076 -11.09 8.96 14.23
N TRP A 1077 -10.84 9.85 13.29
CA TRP A 1077 -11.57 9.88 12.02
C TRP A 1077 -11.41 8.57 11.25
N LEU A 1078 -10.18 8.06 11.10
CA LEU A 1078 -9.91 6.81 10.38
C LEU A 1078 -10.59 5.60 11.04
N LYS A 1079 -10.60 5.55 12.37
CA LYS A 1079 -11.33 4.51 13.10
C LYS A 1079 -12.83 4.55 12.82
N GLU A 1080 -13.42 5.73 12.74
CA GLU A 1080 -14.84 5.85 12.38
C GLU A 1080 -15.08 5.57 10.89
N ASN A 1081 -14.17 6.01 10.02
CA ASN A 1081 -14.21 5.81 8.57
C ASN A 1081 -14.10 4.34 8.16
N ALA A 1082 -13.27 3.55 8.86
CA ALA A 1082 -13.09 2.12 8.61
C ALA A 1082 -14.34 1.26 8.88
N ASN A 1083 -15.37 1.80 9.55
CA ASN A 1083 -16.64 1.10 9.75
C ASN A 1083 -17.55 1.12 8.51
N PHE A 1084 -17.21 1.89 7.48
CA PHE A 1084 -18.00 2.06 6.27
C PHE A 1084 -17.26 1.50 5.06
N ASP A 1085 -17.95 0.70 4.26
CA ASP A 1085 -17.52 0.38 2.90
C ASP A 1085 -18.15 1.40 1.93
N TRP A 1086 -17.43 2.50 1.71
CA TRP A 1086 -17.90 3.59 0.84
C TRP A 1086 -18.18 3.14 -0.60
N THR A 1087 -17.62 2.00 -1.04
CA THR A 1087 -17.90 1.44 -2.38
C THR A 1087 -19.30 0.84 -2.49
N GLU A 1088 -19.95 0.52 -1.37
CA GLU A 1088 -21.30 -0.06 -1.31
C GLU A 1088 -22.39 0.95 -0.93
N GLU A 1089 -22.05 2.07 -0.29
CA GLU A 1089 -23.06 3.03 0.20
C GLU A 1089 -23.90 3.65 -0.94
N ARG A 1090 -23.28 3.94 -2.09
CA ARG A 1090 -23.90 4.25 -3.40
C ARG A 1090 -25.23 5.04 -3.32
N LEU A 1091 -25.28 6.10 -2.49
CA LEU A 1091 -26.54 6.79 -2.14
C LEU A 1091 -27.34 7.25 -3.36
N HIS A 1092 -26.65 7.82 -4.34
CA HIS A 1092 -27.26 8.29 -5.59
C HIS A 1092 -27.96 7.14 -6.34
N GLU A 1093 -27.28 6.01 -6.50
CA GLU A 1093 -27.78 4.88 -7.25
C GLU A 1093 -28.92 4.15 -6.53
N HIS A 1094 -28.87 4.07 -5.19
CA HIS A 1094 -30.00 3.59 -4.38
C HIS A 1094 -31.26 4.43 -4.62
N VAL A 1095 -31.14 5.77 -4.56
CA VAL A 1095 -32.27 6.66 -4.83
C VAL A 1095 -32.75 6.51 -6.27
N GLU A 1096 -31.84 6.38 -7.24
CA GLU A 1096 -32.20 6.16 -8.64
C GLU A 1096 -33.01 4.85 -8.84
N VAL A 1097 -32.57 3.76 -8.22
CA VAL A 1097 -33.28 2.46 -8.26
C VAL A 1097 -34.64 2.56 -7.59
N MET A 1098 -34.73 3.19 -6.42
CA MET A 1098 -36.01 3.41 -5.73
C MET A 1098 -36.98 4.25 -6.56
N LEU A 1099 -36.51 5.28 -7.27
CA LEU A 1099 -37.34 6.08 -8.18
C LEU A 1099 -37.87 5.23 -9.34
N LYS A 1100 -37.03 4.38 -9.94
CA LYS A 1100 -37.44 3.47 -11.04
C LYS A 1100 -38.47 2.44 -10.58
N ALA A 1101 -38.27 1.82 -9.42
CA ALA A 1101 -39.16 0.80 -8.87
C ALA A 1101 -40.57 1.34 -8.50
N ASN A 1102 -40.66 2.64 -8.19
CA ASN A 1102 -41.89 3.28 -7.71
C ASN A 1102 -42.62 4.14 -8.75
N LEU A 1103 -42.41 3.90 -10.05
CA LEU A 1103 -43.19 4.54 -11.11
C LEU A 1103 -44.68 4.14 -11.08
N LYS A 1104 -45.55 5.10 -11.36
CA LYS A 1104 -47.00 4.90 -11.55
C LYS A 1104 -47.22 4.73 -13.05
N THR A 1105 -47.44 3.50 -13.53
CA THR A 1105 -47.71 3.02 -14.93
C THR A 1105 -46.55 2.34 -15.67
N ASP A 1106 -46.88 1.49 -16.66
CA ASP A 1106 -46.00 0.77 -17.61
C ASP A 1106 -45.24 1.70 -18.60
N LEU A 1107 -44.89 2.92 -18.18
CA LEU A 1107 -44.13 3.85 -19.01
C LEU A 1107 -42.67 3.38 -19.12
N PRO A 1108 -42.05 3.43 -20.31
CA PRO A 1108 -40.66 3.01 -20.48
C PRO A 1108 -39.74 3.91 -19.63
N SER A 1109 -39.00 3.30 -18.70
CA SER A 1109 -38.03 3.98 -17.85
C SER A 1109 -36.96 4.76 -18.65
N ALA A 1110 -36.68 4.34 -19.89
CA ALA A 1110 -35.74 4.99 -20.80
C ALA A 1110 -36.12 6.44 -21.20
N LYS A 1111 -37.33 6.92 -20.88
CA LYS A 1111 -37.79 8.28 -21.23
C LYS A 1111 -37.47 9.36 -20.20
N PHE A 1112 -37.00 8.99 -19.00
CA PHE A 1112 -36.84 9.93 -17.89
C PHE A 1112 -35.41 9.94 -17.36
N ASP A 1113 -34.92 11.14 -17.01
CA ASP A 1113 -33.60 11.34 -16.41
C ASP A 1113 -33.67 11.15 -14.88
N PHE A 1114 -33.68 9.88 -14.47
CA PHE A 1114 -33.69 9.49 -13.05
C PHE A 1114 -32.39 9.86 -12.33
N CYS A 1115 -31.26 9.86 -13.03
CA CYS A 1115 -29.96 10.17 -12.47
C CYS A 1115 -29.89 11.62 -11.98
N THR A 1116 -30.27 12.59 -12.83
CA THR A 1116 -30.34 14.01 -12.42
C THR A 1116 -31.35 14.22 -11.30
N CYS A 1117 -32.46 13.49 -11.33
CA CYS A 1117 -33.47 13.56 -10.27
C CYS A 1117 -32.94 13.07 -8.92
N ALA A 1118 -32.32 11.89 -8.89
CA ALA A 1118 -31.72 11.31 -7.69
C ALA A 1118 -30.61 12.23 -7.13
N SER A 1119 -29.73 12.74 -8.01
CA SER A 1119 -28.66 13.67 -7.63
C SER A 1119 -29.22 14.91 -6.94
N LYS A 1120 -30.29 15.50 -7.48
CA LYS A 1120 -30.94 16.66 -6.85
C LYS A 1120 -31.50 16.33 -5.47
N ILE A 1121 -32.19 15.20 -5.31
CA ILE A 1121 -32.78 14.79 -4.03
C ILE A 1121 -31.68 14.59 -2.96
N VAL A 1122 -30.63 13.85 -3.29
CA VAL A 1122 -29.52 13.59 -2.36
C VAL A 1122 -28.79 14.90 -2.01
N ASN A 1123 -28.56 15.78 -2.99
CA ASN A 1123 -27.91 17.08 -2.77
C ASN A 1123 -28.75 18.00 -1.88
N ASP A 1124 -30.06 18.15 -2.13
CA ASP A 1124 -30.94 19.00 -1.33
C ASP A 1124 -31.01 18.52 0.14
N TYR A 1125 -31.06 17.19 0.35
CA TYR A 1125 -30.99 16.59 1.67
C TYR A 1125 -29.64 16.88 2.35
N GLY A 1126 -28.55 16.64 1.62
CA GLY A 1126 -27.17 16.88 2.07
C GLY A 1126 -26.89 18.33 2.45
N ILE A 1127 -27.40 19.30 1.69
CA ILE A 1127 -27.25 20.73 1.99
C ILE A 1127 -27.89 21.09 3.35
N SER A 1128 -28.99 20.43 3.70
CA SER A 1128 -29.67 20.65 4.98
C SER A 1128 -28.87 20.06 6.13
N PHE A 1129 -28.29 18.88 5.90
CA PHE A 1129 -27.34 18.25 6.82
C PHE A 1129 -26.08 19.09 7.04
N TYR A 1130 -25.46 19.60 5.96
CA TYR A 1130 -24.28 20.47 6.03
C TYR A 1130 -24.51 21.68 6.92
N LYS A 1131 -25.65 22.37 6.74
CA LYS A 1131 -26.00 23.55 7.54
C LYS A 1131 -26.16 23.21 9.01
N TRP A 1132 -26.84 22.11 9.32
CA TRP A 1132 -26.98 21.63 10.69
C TRP A 1132 -25.62 21.27 11.30
N MET A 1133 -24.77 20.53 10.58
CA MET A 1133 -23.43 20.17 11.03
C MET A 1133 -22.57 21.41 11.28
N ASN A 1134 -22.50 22.32 10.30
CA ASN A 1134 -21.73 23.56 10.40
C ASN A 1134 -22.20 24.43 11.56
N GLN A 1135 -23.51 24.57 11.79
CA GLN A 1135 -24.05 25.34 12.92
C GLN A 1135 -23.64 24.76 14.28
N ASN A 1136 -23.74 23.44 14.47
CA ASN A 1136 -23.32 22.82 15.73
C ASN A 1136 -21.79 22.85 15.91
N PHE A 1137 -21.04 22.69 14.81
CA PHE A 1137 -19.58 22.75 14.81
C PHE A 1137 -19.07 24.17 15.09
N GLU A 1138 -19.57 25.20 14.42
CA GLU A 1138 -19.19 26.61 14.69
C GLU A 1138 -19.59 27.06 16.11
N ALA A 1139 -20.68 26.54 16.66
CA ALA A 1139 -21.07 26.78 18.06
C ALA A 1139 -20.12 26.13 19.09
N GLY A 1140 -19.21 25.28 18.65
CA GLY A 1140 -18.21 24.63 19.48
C GLY A 1140 -18.73 23.55 20.41
N LEU A 1141 -19.83 22.89 20.02
CA LEU A 1141 -20.41 21.79 20.78
C LEU A 1141 -19.61 20.50 20.58
N GLU A 1142 -19.57 19.64 21.60
CA GLU A 1142 -19.12 18.26 21.41
C GLU A 1142 -20.20 17.45 20.69
N PHE A 1143 -19.83 16.40 19.96
CA PHE A 1143 -20.76 15.55 19.21
C PHE A 1143 -21.96 15.05 20.05
N LYS A 1144 -21.74 14.76 21.34
CA LYS A 1144 -22.78 14.28 22.27
C LYS A 1144 -23.84 15.34 22.58
N ASP A 1145 -23.51 16.61 22.40
CA ASP A 1145 -24.33 17.78 22.72
C ASP A 1145 -25.00 18.38 21.47
N PHE A 1146 -24.88 17.73 20.31
CA PHE A 1146 -25.48 18.19 19.07
C PHE A 1146 -27.01 18.12 19.14
N SER A 1147 -27.65 19.13 18.56
CA SER A 1147 -29.10 19.11 18.34
C SER A 1147 -29.53 17.96 17.41
N ASP A 1148 -30.74 17.43 17.57
CA ASP A 1148 -31.24 16.42 16.62
C ASP A 1148 -31.38 17.00 15.21
N PHE A 1149 -30.85 16.28 14.22
CA PHE A 1149 -31.00 16.63 12.81
C PHE A 1149 -32.45 16.44 12.37
N LEU A 1150 -33.12 17.54 12.03
CA LEU A 1150 -34.47 17.54 11.47
C LEU A 1150 -34.40 17.25 9.97
N ALA A 1151 -34.84 16.05 9.57
CA ALA A 1151 -34.83 15.64 8.18
C ALA A 1151 -35.71 16.57 7.30
N PRO A 1152 -35.18 17.11 6.19
CA PRO A 1152 -35.98 17.87 5.25
C PRO A 1152 -36.98 16.97 4.52
N THR A 1153 -38.11 17.53 4.09
CA THR A 1153 -39.07 16.82 3.25
C THR A 1153 -38.49 16.58 1.85
N VAL A 1154 -38.46 15.33 1.39
CA VAL A 1154 -38.02 14.97 0.04
C VAL A 1154 -39.04 15.47 -0.99
N SER A 1155 -38.56 16.15 -2.03
CA SER A 1155 -39.37 16.64 -3.14
C SER A 1155 -39.03 15.87 -4.42
N LEU A 1156 -39.99 15.15 -4.99
CA LEU A 1156 -39.79 14.38 -6.22
C LEU A 1156 -39.79 15.28 -7.46
N CYS A 1157 -39.19 14.80 -8.54
CA CYS A 1157 -39.19 15.52 -9.81
C CYS A 1157 -40.60 15.58 -10.42
N SER A 1158 -41.10 16.80 -10.60
CA SER A 1158 -42.49 17.12 -10.98
C SER A 1158 -42.94 16.60 -12.34
N THR A 1159 -42.01 16.10 -13.17
CA THR A 1159 -42.27 15.59 -14.52
C THR A 1159 -42.59 14.09 -14.56
N ILE A 1160 -42.51 13.38 -13.43
CA ILE A 1160 -42.59 11.91 -13.38
C ILE A 1160 -43.72 11.47 -12.42
N PRO A 1161 -44.64 10.57 -12.83
CA PRO A 1161 -45.70 10.08 -11.96
C PRO A 1161 -45.22 8.92 -11.07
N TYR A 1162 -45.23 9.09 -9.75
CA TYR A 1162 -44.78 8.09 -8.77
C TYR A 1162 -45.92 7.48 -7.93
N LYS A 1163 -45.70 6.29 -7.37
CA LYS A 1163 -46.61 5.63 -6.42
C LYS A 1163 -46.74 6.47 -5.14
N THR A 1164 -47.89 6.40 -4.49
CA THR A 1164 -48.13 7.08 -3.20
C THR A 1164 -47.16 6.53 -2.14
N GLY A 1165 -46.50 7.40 -1.36
CA GLY A 1165 -45.54 7.00 -0.32
C GLY A 1165 -44.07 6.92 -0.77
N THR A 1166 -43.75 7.26 -2.03
CA THR A 1166 -42.37 7.24 -2.54
C THR A 1166 -41.47 8.28 -1.85
N GLU A 1167 -42.01 9.47 -1.56
CA GLU A 1167 -41.30 10.55 -0.82
C GLU A 1167 -40.87 10.11 0.58
N GLU A 1168 -41.79 9.47 1.31
CA GLU A 1168 -41.56 8.99 2.67
C GLU A 1168 -40.50 7.89 2.68
N LYS A 1169 -40.60 6.91 1.76
CA LYS A 1169 -39.59 5.83 1.64
C LYS A 1169 -38.17 6.35 1.36
N ILE A 1170 -38.02 7.28 0.41
CA ILE A 1170 -36.71 7.88 0.10
C ILE A 1170 -36.22 8.72 1.28
N GLY A 1171 -37.12 9.46 1.93
CA GLY A 1171 -36.83 10.25 3.12
C GLY A 1171 -36.32 9.41 4.29
N ASP A 1172 -36.98 8.27 4.57
CA ASP A 1172 -36.60 7.33 5.63
C ASP A 1172 -35.23 6.70 5.36
N PHE A 1173 -34.99 6.25 4.12
CA PHE A 1173 -33.69 5.71 3.70
C PHE A 1173 -32.56 6.72 3.89
N LEU A 1174 -32.73 7.95 3.40
CA LEU A 1174 -31.73 9.00 3.56
C LEU A 1174 -31.55 9.37 5.04
N HIS A 1175 -32.62 9.40 5.83
CA HIS A 1175 -32.53 9.67 7.26
C HIS A 1175 -31.72 8.62 8.01
N GLU A 1176 -31.93 7.34 7.73
CA GLU A 1176 -31.18 6.24 8.31
C GLU A 1176 -29.69 6.34 7.96
N LYS A 1177 -29.36 6.55 6.67
CA LYS A 1177 -27.98 6.65 6.19
C LYS A 1177 -27.26 7.87 6.79
N TYR A 1178 -27.84 9.07 6.67
CA TYR A 1178 -27.22 10.28 7.22
C TYR A 1178 -27.10 10.23 8.75
N LYS A 1179 -28.03 9.54 9.45
CA LYS A 1179 -27.90 9.31 10.89
C LYS A 1179 -26.65 8.50 11.23
N SER A 1180 -26.31 7.49 10.42
CA SER A 1180 -25.07 6.72 10.59
C SER A 1180 -23.81 7.54 10.30
N TYR A 1181 -23.86 8.48 9.34
CA TYR A 1181 -22.71 9.29 8.94
C TYR A 1181 -22.34 10.44 9.89
N LYS A 1182 -23.25 10.82 10.81
CA LYS A 1182 -23.06 11.97 11.73
C LYS A 1182 -21.68 11.99 12.41
N LYS A 1183 -21.28 10.86 12.98
CA LYS A 1183 -20.06 10.78 13.79
C LYS A 1183 -18.79 10.84 12.95
N VAL A 1184 -18.74 10.09 11.84
CA VAL A 1184 -17.59 10.10 10.92
C VAL A 1184 -17.41 11.47 10.26
N SER A 1185 -18.51 12.12 9.87
CA SER A 1185 -18.48 13.47 9.33
C SER A 1185 -17.97 14.49 10.36
N TYR A 1186 -18.48 14.48 11.61
CA TYR A 1186 -17.96 15.36 12.66
C TYR A 1186 -16.44 15.21 12.88
N GLN A 1187 -15.92 13.99 12.87
CA GLN A 1187 -14.47 13.76 12.99
C GLN A 1187 -13.72 14.27 11.76
N LEU A 1188 -14.29 14.14 10.55
CA LEU A 1188 -13.70 14.72 9.33
C LEU A 1188 -13.61 16.25 9.44
N TRP A 1189 -14.67 16.91 9.90
CA TRP A 1189 -14.68 18.37 10.14
C TRP A 1189 -13.54 18.79 11.08
N LYS A 1190 -13.30 18.05 12.17
CA LYS A 1190 -12.15 18.30 13.06
C LYS A 1190 -10.81 18.14 12.35
N VAL A 1191 -10.61 17.05 11.62
CA VAL A 1191 -9.36 16.75 10.90
C VAL A 1191 -9.06 17.84 9.88
N VAL A 1192 -10.04 18.16 9.03
CA VAL A 1192 -9.93 19.16 7.98
C VAL A 1192 -9.66 20.55 8.56
N HIS A 1193 -10.34 20.91 9.65
CA HIS A 1193 -10.09 22.17 10.36
C HIS A 1193 -8.66 22.23 10.90
N LEU A 1194 -8.20 21.20 11.64
CA LEU A 1194 -6.87 21.16 12.22
C LEU A 1194 -5.78 21.17 11.16
N LEU A 1195 -5.90 20.37 10.10
CA LEU A 1195 -4.96 20.31 8.98
C LEU A 1195 -4.77 21.67 8.32
N SER A 1196 -5.88 22.39 8.08
CA SER A 1196 -5.82 23.74 7.48
C SER A 1196 -5.14 24.79 8.36
N LYS A 1197 -5.06 24.56 9.67
CA LYS A 1197 -4.48 25.47 10.66
C LYS A 1197 -3.09 25.06 11.14
N LEU A 1198 -2.55 23.92 10.68
CA LEU A 1198 -1.18 23.51 11.02
C LEU A 1198 -0.18 24.58 10.61
N LYS A 1199 0.62 25.03 11.57
CA LYS A 1199 1.70 26.00 11.38
C LYS A 1199 3.05 25.31 11.39
N ASN A 1200 3.93 25.74 10.49
CA ASN A 1200 5.32 25.33 10.52
C ASN A 1200 6.02 25.98 11.71
N THR A 1201 6.64 25.18 12.57
CA THR A 1201 7.67 25.69 13.48
C THR A 1201 8.97 25.84 12.72
N TYR A 1202 9.77 26.85 13.07
CA TYR A 1202 11.10 27.05 12.50
C TYR A 1202 12.13 27.05 13.63
N PRO A 1203 13.36 26.60 13.36
CA PRO A 1203 14.44 26.71 14.33
C PRO A 1203 14.66 28.18 14.70
N GLY A 1204 15.08 28.43 15.95
CA GLY A 1204 15.54 29.75 16.36
C GLY A 1204 16.68 30.22 15.46
N ALA A 1205 16.64 31.49 15.06
CA ALA A 1205 17.59 32.04 14.10
C ALA A 1205 18.04 33.43 14.53
N THR A 1206 19.30 33.76 14.29
CA THR A 1206 19.90 35.03 14.71
C THR A 1206 20.13 35.89 13.47
N LEU A 1207 19.71 37.15 13.54
CA LEU A 1207 19.84 38.11 12.44
C LEU A 1207 21.27 38.66 12.41
N HIS A 1208 21.94 38.55 11.27
CA HIS A 1208 23.27 39.13 11.06
C HIS A 1208 23.26 40.20 9.97
N ASP A 1209 24.01 41.27 10.20
CA ASP A 1209 24.21 42.35 9.24
C ASP A 1209 25.31 42.04 8.20
N CYS A 1210 26.18 41.04 8.42
CA CYS A 1210 27.33 40.68 7.55
C CYS A 1210 27.79 39.21 7.69
N ASP A 1211 28.75 38.77 6.84
CA ASP A 1211 29.23 37.37 6.72
C ASP A 1211 29.96 36.81 7.95
N ASP A 1212 30.38 37.65 8.90
CA ASP A 1212 31.09 37.20 10.12
C ASP A 1212 30.09 36.92 11.25
N GLY A 1213 29.48 35.74 11.22
CA GLY A 1213 28.66 35.17 12.28
C GLY A 1213 28.90 33.66 12.40
N SER A 1214 29.28 33.19 13.60
CA SER A 1214 29.62 31.78 13.89
C SER A 1214 28.47 31.02 14.57
N ASP A 1215 27.22 31.33 14.24
CA ASP A 1215 26.05 30.62 14.75
C ASP A 1215 25.51 29.60 13.73
N GLN A 1216 24.67 28.67 14.19
CA GLN A 1216 24.23 27.54 13.37
C GLN A 1216 23.14 27.89 12.34
N ASN A 1217 22.39 28.99 12.52
CA ASN A 1217 21.32 29.43 11.61
C ASN A 1217 21.32 30.96 11.37
N PRO A 1218 22.27 31.51 10.58
CA PRO A 1218 22.32 32.94 10.30
C PRO A 1218 21.20 33.37 9.33
N VAL A 1219 20.37 34.34 9.76
CA VAL A 1219 19.40 35.02 8.88
C VAL A 1219 20.02 36.32 8.38
N ARG A 1220 19.96 36.55 7.06
CA ARG A 1220 20.54 37.71 6.40
C ARG A 1220 19.44 38.62 5.87
N LEU A 1221 19.52 39.90 6.25
CA LEU A 1221 18.64 40.94 5.73
C LEU A 1221 18.71 41.00 4.19
N GLY A 1222 17.57 40.86 3.52
CA GLY A 1222 17.44 40.91 2.05
C GLY A 1222 17.95 39.68 1.29
N SER A 1223 18.54 38.67 1.96
CA SER A 1223 19.09 37.47 1.32
C SER A 1223 18.46 36.16 1.81
N THR A 1224 17.86 36.14 3.00
CA THR A 1224 17.14 34.98 3.54
C THR A 1224 15.63 35.20 3.39
N ALA A 1225 14.99 34.44 2.49
CA ALA A 1225 13.54 34.41 2.39
C ALA A 1225 12.96 33.64 3.58
N LEU A 1226 12.60 34.36 4.65
CA LEU A 1226 11.74 33.84 5.70
C LEU A 1226 10.33 33.74 5.09
N GLY A 1227 9.84 32.51 4.86
CA GLY A 1227 8.49 32.29 4.35
C GLY A 1227 7.44 33.04 5.18
N ASN A 1228 6.29 33.33 4.56
CA ASN A 1228 5.18 34.17 5.03
C ASN A 1228 5.01 34.25 6.57
N TYR A 1229 5.79 35.10 7.22
CA TYR A 1229 5.41 35.71 8.48
C TYR A 1229 4.44 36.83 8.11
N PRO A 1230 3.23 36.92 8.69
CA PRO A 1230 2.43 38.12 8.52
C PRO A 1230 3.24 39.29 9.08
N LEU A 1231 3.67 40.18 8.17
CA LEU A 1231 4.19 41.49 8.54
C LEU A 1231 3.12 42.12 9.44
N LYS A 1232 3.39 42.23 10.75
CA LYS A 1232 2.67 43.17 11.60
C LYS A 1232 2.89 44.53 10.95
N ARG A 1233 1.90 45.00 10.18
CA ARG A 1233 1.88 46.37 9.68
C ARG A 1233 1.88 47.25 10.92
N ASN A 1234 3.04 47.85 11.20
CA ASN A 1234 3.11 48.95 12.14
C ASN A 1234 2.13 50.02 11.62
N VAL A 1235 1.06 50.21 12.37
CA VAL A 1235 0.23 51.40 12.24
C VAL A 1235 1.17 52.56 12.59
N THR A 1236 1.40 53.39 11.58
CA THR A 1236 2.11 54.67 11.64
C THR A 1236 1.74 55.47 12.89
N LEU A 1237 2.76 55.93 13.62
CA LEU A 1237 2.75 57.22 14.29
C LEU A 1237 3.19 58.29 13.29
#